data_AF-A0A7J6GRD3-F1
#
_entry.id   AF-A0A7J6GRD3-F1
#
_cell.length_a   1.000
_cell.length_b   1.000
_cell.length_c   1.000
_cell.angle_alpha   90.00
_cell.angle_beta   90.00
_cell.angle_gamma   90.00
#
_symmetry.space_group_name_H-M   'P 1'
#
loop_
_entity.id
_entity.type
_entity.pdbx_description
1 polymer ?
#
loop_
_entity_poly.entity_id
_entity_poly.type
_entity_poly.pdbx_seq_one_letter_code
_entity_poly.pdbx_strand_id
1 'polypeptide(L)'
;MKHNQANNDHHHHHQYYYGLIYKQFCTKKVGLLALIFLVILTTVPIYHPCIKYSSFFSITSSSSLLAGGVDDDDLDDIKIESSSTHKCDIFSGEWVPNPEAPYYTNDTCWAIHEHQNCMKYGRPDSEFIKWKWKPDACNLPVFNPAQFLELVRDKSLAFVGDSVARNQMQSLICLLSRVEYPIDESYTSNEQYKRWKYTTYNFTLATYWTPHLVKAQKTETEGPTKTGLFNLYLDELDEAWTAQMEDFDYIILSGGQWFYTPMVFYENHKIIGCHFCQLPNVTNLGMYYGYRRAMRTALKAINGLKNYKGVTYLRTFAPSHFEGGLWNQGGNCVRTVPFKNNETVLEGPSMEFYMIQVEEFRNAEREGRKRGLKFRMLDTTQAMLLRPDGHPSKYGHSANVTMYNDCVHWCLPGPIDTWNDFLLEMIKTERLRSADENLRFSDRKLLYLSSTFRFLSLALTITLLCLLSPQLFSFFSSSSSSLPWLKSHMFSFSSFRNKCSIFRGNWVYNPDKRPFYTNFTCPEIYDQQNCMKFGRPDSEFLKWSWKPAGSTCDDLPSFDAAQFLELVKGKSIAFVGDSVARNQMQSLLCLLATVEYPTNVSYKSTDTKFRRWLAFRTAFKALLGLEKFKGEVILRTLSPAHFENGEWNKGGECKRTEPVLRSEMKLSWFEKELYLGQIEELRVVESEGKKKGVRFRVMDVTEAMVARPDGHPNHFGHWPHENVTIADCVHWCLPGPIDTWNEFLFQMLKA
;
A
#
# COMPACT_ATOMS: atom_id res chain seq x y z
N MET A 1 -30.32 -47.23 34.09
CA MET A 1 -29.02 -46.60 34.42
C MET A 1 -29.26 -45.09 34.50
N LYS A 2 -29.69 -44.60 35.68
CA LYS A 2 -28.97 -43.65 36.58
C LYS A 2 -28.49 -42.36 35.87
N HIS A 3 -28.84 -41.14 36.27
CA HIS A 3 -29.74 -40.66 37.33
C HIS A 3 -30.03 -39.16 37.15
N ASN A 4 -31.32 -38.84 37.23
CA ASN A 4 -31.95 -37.79 38.03
C ASN A 4 -32.07 -36.31 37.62
N GLN A 5 -33.29 -35.89 37.90
CA GLN A 5 -34.08 -34.73 37.59
C GLN A 5 -34.30 -33.93 38.88
N ALA A 6 -34.68 -32.66 38.71
CA ALA A 6 -35.24 -31.73 39.69
C ALA A 6 -34.28 -31.09 40.71
N ASN A 7 -34.22 -29.75 40.66
CA ASN A 7 -34.03 -28.93 41.84
C ASN A 7 -34.64 -27.54 41.61
N ASN A 8 -35.78 -27.31 42.24
CA ASN A 8 -36.28 -26.00 42.62
C ASN A 8 -36.57 -26.09 44.13
N ASP A 9 -36.37 -24.98 44.83
CA ASP A 9 -36.44 -24.77 46.29
C ASP A 9 -35.17 -25.09 47.09
N HIS A 10 -34.40 -24.03 47.39
CA HIS A 10 -34.10 -23.65 48.77
C HIS A 10 -33.44 -22.27 48.82
N HIS A 11 -34.25 -21.25 49.09
CA HIS A 11 -33.81 -20.04 49.79
C HIS A 11 -33.48 -20.43 51.23
N HIS A 12 -32.22 -20.23 51.64
CA HIS A 12 -31.68 -20.02 53.00
C HIS A 12 -30.30 -20.67 53.11
N HIS A 13 -29.37 -19.95 53.75
CA HIS A 13 -27.94 -20.26 53.94
C HIS A 13 -26.96 -19.79 52.86
N HIS A 14 -26.55 -18.53 52.93
CA HIS A 14 -25.13 -18.14 52.86
C HIS A 14 -24.96 -16.73 53.45
N GLN A 15 -25.19 -16.59 54.75
CA GLN A 15 -24.94 -15.36 55.53
C GLN A 15 -23.86 -15.57 56.61
N TYR A 16 -22.96 -16.53 56.38
CA TYR A 16 -21.82 -16.81 57.25
C TYR A 16 -20.61 -17.03 56.34
N TYR A 17 -19.83 -15.98 56.07
CA TYR A 17 -18.39 -16.06 55.71
C TYR A 17 -17.72 -14.69 55.52
N TYR A 18 -18.45 -13.58 55.57
CA TYR A 18 -17.87 -12.21 55.51
C TYR A 18 -17.63 -11.55 56.88
N GLY A 19 -17.80 -12.28 57.99
CA GLY A 19 -17.71 -11.76 59.36
C GLY A 19 -16.32 -11.79 60.03
N LEU A 20 -15.28 -12.27 59.37
CA LEU A 20 -13.99 -12.58 60.04
C LEU A 20 -12.75 -11.84 59.53
N ILE A 21 -12.85 -10.98 58.51
CA ILE A 21 -11.70 -10.20 58.00
C ILE A 21 -11.70 -8.74 58.50
N TYR A 22 -12.81 -8.27 59.10
CA TYR A 22 -12.96 -6.85 59.47
C TYR A 22 -12.32 -6.45 60.81
N LYS A 23 -11.69 -7.36 61.55
CA LYS A 23 -11.19 -7.10 62.91
C LYS A 23 -9.66 -7.07 63.08
N GLN A 24 -8.89 -6.94 62.00
CA GLN A 24 -7.41 -6.96 62.09
C GLN A 24 -6.66 -5.89 61.28
N PHE A 25 -7.29 -4.76 60.96
CA PHE A 25 -6.61 -3.62 60.31
C PHE A 25 -6.93 -2.27 60.96
N CYS A 26 -6.85 -2.20 62.30
CA CYS A 26 -6.79 -0.92 62.98
C CYS A 26 -5.63 -0.85 63.97
N THR A 27 -4.93 0.28 63.86
CA THR A 27 -3.90 0.85 64.74
C THR A 27 -2.44 0.48 64.44
N LYS A 28 -1.62 1.54 64.31
CA LYS A 28 -0.17 1.66 64.04
C LYS A 28 0.33 1.84 62.59
N LYS A 29 -0.24 1.23 61.55
CA LYS A 29 0.27 1.42 60.15
C LYS A 29 -0.23 2.68 59.43
N VAL A 30 -1.41 3.18 59.79
CA VAL A 30 -2.00 4.40 59.19
C VAL A 30 -1.24 5.66 59.61
N GLY A 31 -0.76 5.72 60.86
CA GLY A 31 0.06 6.84 61.34
C GLY A 31 1.42 6.94 60.65
N LEU A 32 2.05 5.80 60.33
CA LEU A 32 3.33 5.78 59.61
C LEU A 32 3.19 6.28 58.17
N LEU A 33 2.09 5.90 57.48
CA LEU A 33 1.80 6.36 56.13
C LEU A 33 1.46 7.86 56.08
N ALA A 34 0.75 8.38 57.10
CA ALA A 34 0.47 9.80 57.24
C ALA A 34 1.76 10.61 57.51
N LEU A 35 2.69 10.07 58.31
CA LEU A 35 3.98 10.70 58.58
C LEU A 35 4.87 10.76 57.34
N ILE A 36 4.96 9.65 56.58
CA ILE A 36 5.70 9.59 55.31
C ILE A 36 5.13 10.58 54.30
N PHE A 37 3.79 10.73 54.23
CA PHE A 37 3.14 11.68 53.34
C PHE A 37 3.43 13.14 53.73
N LEU A 38 3.43 13.49 55.02
CA LEU A 38 3.81 14.81 55.52
C LEU A 38 5.28 15.15 55.24
N VAL A 39 6.18 14.16 55.34
CA VAL A 39 7.60 14.33 54.98
C VAL A 39 7.75 14.58 53.49
N ILE A 40 7.02 13.87 52.62
CA ILE A 40 7.07 14.09 51.16
C ILE A 40 6.51 15.48 50.81
N LEU A 41 5.40 15.91 51.43
CA LEU A 41 4.77 17.20 51.15
C LEU A 41 5.62 18.40 51.60
N THR A 42 6.48 18.21 52.59
CA THR A 42 7.37 19.26 53.11
C THR A 42 8.74 19.25 52.44
N THR A 43 9.26 18.08 52.03
CA THR A 43 10.59 17.96 51.41
C THR A 43 10.58 18.23 49.90
N VAL A 44 9.54 17.82 49.16
CA VAL A 44 9.47 18.00 47.70
C VAL A 44 9.48 19.47 47.25
N PRO A 45 8.80 20.42 47.93
CA PRO A 45 8.89 21.84 47.59
C PRO A 45 10.27 22.46 47.85
N ILE A 46 11.04 21.89 48.79
CA ILE A 46 12.37 22.38 49.19
C ILE A 46 13.43 21.92 48.18
N TYR A 47 13.27 20.73 47.57
CA TYR A 47 14.22 20.20 46.58
C TYR A 47 13.87 20.53 45.11
N HIS A 48 12.67 21.05 44.82
CA HIS A 48 12.25 21.43 43.46
C HIS A 48 11.56 22.81 43.41
N PRO A 49 12.31 23.93 43.42
CA PRO A 49 11.75 25.29 43.50
C PRO A 49 11.08 25.79 42.19
N CYS A 50 11.08 24.99 41.10
CA CYS A 50 10.58 25.43 39.79
C CYS A 50 9.16 24.97 39.42
N ILE A 51 8.41 24.30 40.31
CA ILE A 51 7.01 23.96 40.02
C ILE A 51 6.12 25.17 40.34
N LYS A 52 6.11 26.16 39.42
CA LYS A 52 5.14 27.27 39.46
C LYS A 52 3.75 26.74 39.06
N TYR A 53 2.88 26.55 40.05
CA TYR A 53 1.44 26.44 39.82
C TYR A 53 0.85 27.85 39.68
N SER A 54 0.70 28.35 38.45
CA SER A 54 -0.15 29.51 38.17
C SER A 54 -0.98 29.32 36.90
N SER A 55 -2.29 29.19 37.13
CA SER A 55 -3.40 29.74 36.34
C SER A 55 -3.45 29.46 34.83
N PHE A 56 -4.14 28.37 34.48
CA PHE A 56 -4.94 28.25 33.26
C PHE A 56 -6.07 29.29 33.29
N PHE A 57 -5.91 30.44 32.63
CA PHE A 57 -7.02 31.24 32.09
C PHE A 57 -6.47 32.27 31.09
N SER A 58 -6.73 32.03 29.80
CA SER A 58 -7.20 33.02 28.80
C SER A 58 -6.75 32.63 27.39
N ILE A 59 -7.74 32.22 26.59
CA ILE A 59 -7.68 32.30 25.14
C ILE A 59 -8.03 33.75 24.77
N THR A 60 -7.18 34.44 24.02
CA THR A 60 -7.61 35.42 23.01
C THR A 60 -6.48 35.66 22.03
N SER A 61 -6.85 35.61 20.76
CA SER A 61 -6.07 35.91 19.57
C SER A 61 -5.70 37.40 19.48
N SER A 62 -4.48 37.74 19.09
CA SER A 62 -4.22 38.87 18.18
C SER A 62 -2.82 38.77 17.55
N SER A 63 -2.79 38.88 16.24
CA SER A 63 -1.62 39.19 15.41
C SER A 63 -1.28 40.68 15.50
N SER A 64 0.01 41.03 15.61
CA SER A 64 0.55 42.26 15.02
C SER A 64 2.08 42.23 14.93
N LEU A 65 2.55 42.79 13.82
CA LEU A 65 3.93 42.97 13.35
C LEU A 65 4.68 44.07 14.11
N LEU A 66 6.02 44.05 14.03
CA LEU A 66 7.03 45.15 13.90
C LEU A 66 8.38 44.59 14.43
N ALA A 67 9.43 44.30 13.64
CA ALA A 67 10.35 45.15 12.85
C ALA A 67 11.60 45.66 13.64
N GLY A 68 12.79 45.20 13.21
CA GLY A 68 14.15 45.75 13.45
C GLY A 68 14.89 45.19 14.69
N GLY A 69 16.16 44.79 14.67
CA GLY A 69 17.21 44.71 13.64
C GLY A 69 18.57 44.38 14.32
N VAL A 70 19.41 43.60 13.60
CA VAL A 70 20.89 43.47 13.62
C VAL A 70 21.62 43.03 14.90
N ASP A 71 22.36 41.91 14.80
CA ASP A 71 23.78 41.66 15.19
C ASP A 71 24.09 40.18 14.88
N ASP A 72 25.08 39.88 14.02
CA ASP A 72 26.52 39.66 14.27
C ASP A 72 26.83 38.18 14.56
N ASP A 73 27.99 37.78 14.04
CA ASP A 73 28.30 36.49 13.42
C ASP A 73 28.39 35.24 14.33
N ASP A 74 28.03 34.13 13.69
CA ASP A 74 28.54 32.75 13.80
C ASP A 74 28.38 31.91 15.09
N LEU A 75 27.90 30.69 14.85
CA LEU A 75 27.84 29.51 15.75
C LEU A 75 26.71 29.47 16.80
N ASP A 76 25.47 29.19 16.38
CA ASP A 76 24.63 28.08 16.92
C ASP A 76 23.21 28.07 16.31
N ASP A 77 22.57 26.90 16.43
CA ASP A 77 21.18 26.55 16.05
C ASP A 77 20.89 26.22 14.57
N ILE A 78 21.05 24.93 14.27
CA ILE A 78 20.34 24.23 13.19
C ILE A 78 18.83 24.31 13.48
N LYS A 79 18.18 25.38 13.01
CA LYS A 79 16.72 25.46 12.92
C LYS A 79 16.23 24.49 11.85
N ILE A 80 15.76 23.33 12.30
CA ILE A 80 14.89 22.46 11.50
C ILE A 80 13.57 23.22 11.35
N GLU A 81 13.40 23.93 10.23
CA GLU A 81 12.11 24.54 9.89
C GLU A 81 11.04 23.45 9.78
N SER A 82 10.15 23.40 10.76
CA SER A 82 8.94 22.59 10.69
C SER A 82 7.98 23.22 9.69
N SER A 83 8.14 22.90 8.41
CA SER A 83 7.13 23.27 7.42
C SER A 83 5.82 22.56 7.77
N SER A 84 4.75 23.35 7.82
CA SER A 84 3.37 22.97 8.11
C SER A 84 2.91 21.69 7.43
N THR A 85 2.43 20.72 8.23
CA THR A 85 1.27 19.80 8.07
C THR A 85 0.73 19.42 6.68
N HIS A 86 1.53 19.41 5.63
CA HIS A 86 1.30 18.67 4.40
C HIS A 86 2.38 17.60 4.29
N LYS A 87 1.97 16.33 4.33
CA LYS A 87 2.88 15.18 4.16
C LYS A 87 3.43 15.23 2.73
N CYS A 88 4.63 15.79 2.53
CA CYS A 88 5.25 15.83 1.22
C CYS A 88 5.55 14.41 0.73
N ASP A 89 5.17 14.12 -0.51
CA ASP A 89 5.65 12.95 -1.24
C ASP A 89 6.91 13.35 -2.00
N ILE A 90 8.07 12.88 -1.52
CA ILE A 90 9.36 13.21 -2.14
C ILE A 90 9.65 12.37 -3.40
N PHE A 91 8.83 11.36 -3.70
CA PHE A 91 9.07 10.40 -4.79
C PHE A 91 8.32 10.74 -6.08
N SER A 92 7.35 11.66 -6.02
CA SER A 92 6.58 12.17 -7.16
C SER A 92 7.06 13.58 -7.53
N GLY A 93 7.41 13.78 -8.80
CA GLY A 93 8.10 15.00 -9.24
C GLY A 93 8.63 14.94 -10.66
N GLU A 94 9.62 15.78 -10.93
CA GLU A 94 10.29 15.92 -12.22
C GLU A 94 11.81 16.10 -12.06
N TRP A 95 12.56 15.78 -13.12
CA TRP A 95 13.98 16.11 -13.20
C TRP A 95 14.17 17.53 -13.68
N VAL A 96 14.97 18.30 -12.95
CA VAL A 96 15.34 19.68 -13.30
C VAL A 96 16.86 19.82 -13.42
N PRO A 97 17.36 20.74 -14.26
CA PRO A 97 18.80 20.98 -14.38
C PRO A 97 19.43 21.35 -13.03
N ASN A 98 20.65 20.86 -12.83
CA ASN A 98 21.47 21.14 -11.65
C ASN A 98 22.93 21.40 -12.06
N PRO A 99 23.32 22.67 -12.24
CA PRO A 99 24.66 23.03 -12.68
C PRO A 99 25.75 22.77 -11.62
N GLU A 100 25.37 22.51 -10.36
CA GLU A 100 26.30 22.27 -9.25
C GLU A 100 26.87 20.83 -9.22
N ALA A 101 26.30 19.91 -10.00
CA ALA A 101 26.80 18.54 -10.13
C ALA A 101 27.92 18.44 -11.20
N PRO A 102 28.85 17.46 -11.09
CA PRO A 102 28.92 16.40 -10.09
C PRO A 102 29.58 16.80 -8.76
N TYR A 103 29.34 16.01 -7.72
CA TYR A 103 29.94 16.21 -6.39
C TYR A 103 31.22 15.41 -6.14
N TYR A 104 31.52 14.47 -7.04
CA TYR A 104 32.72 13.65 -7.06
C TYR A 104 32.99 13.20 -8.50
N THR A 105 34.20 12.71 -8.77
CA THR A 105 34.61 12.19 -10.08
C THR A 105 35.24 10.81 -9.95
N ASN A 106 35.61 10.22 -11.08
CA ASN A 106 36.40 8.99 -11.12
C ASN A 106 37.78 9.12 -10.44
N ASP A 107 38.30 10.34 -10.32
CA ASP A 107 39.60 10.59 -9.68
C ASP A 107 39.46 10.81 -8.16
N THR A 108 38.28 11.26 -7.70
CA THR A 108 38.02 11.56 -6.28
C THR A 108 37.25 10.44 -5.56
N CYS A 109 36.90 9.34 -6.22
CA CYS A 109 36.25 8.21 -5.56
C CYS A 109 36.74 6.86 -6.07
N TRP A 110 37.42 6.11 -5.21
CA TRP A 110 37.91 4.77 -5.52
C TRP A 110 36.81 3.70 -5.55
N ALA A 111 35.66 3.96 -4.92
CA ALA A 111 34.59 2.98 -4.76
C ALA A 111 33.78 2.73 -6.05
N ILE A 112 33.98 3.53 -7.10
CA ILE A 112 33.29 3.37 -8.38
C ILE A 112 33.75 2.07 -9.04
N HIS A 113 32.83 1.14 -9.28
CA HIS A 113 33.15 -0.07 -10.01
C HIS A 113 33.47 0.25 -11.48
N GLU A 114 34.39 -0.49 -12.09
CA GLU A 114 34.80 -0.31 -13.50
C GLU A 114 33.60 -0.16 -14.46
N HIS A 115 32.66 -1.11 -14.50
CA HIS A 115 31.49 -1.03 -15.40
C HIS A 115 30.51 0.13 -15.17
N GLN A 116 30.67 0.89 -14.08
CA GLN A 116 29.89 2.09 -13.76
C GLN A 116 30.70 3.37 -13.99
N ASN A 117 32.01 3.26 -14.28
CA ASN A 117 32.92 4.37 -14.47
C ASN A 117 32.90 4.88 -15.92
N CYS A 118 31.77 5.50 -16.28
CA CYS A 118 31.50 5.90 -17.67
C CYS A 118 32.52 6.91 -18.21
N MET A 119 32.97 7.83 -17.37
CA MET A 119 33.95 8.85 -17.76
C MET A 119 35.33 8.23 -18.04
N LYS A 120 35.78 7.28 -17.21
CA LYS A 120 37.04 6.53 -17.42
C LYS A 120 37.06 5.80 -18.77
N TYR A 121 35.92 5.27 -19.20
CA TYR A 121 35.78 4.56 -20.47
C TYR A 121 35.35 5.45 -21.65
N GLY A 122 35.51 6.77 -21.51
CA GLY A 122 35.43 7.70 -22.63
C GLY A 122 34.01 8.05 -23.08
N ARG A 123 33.03 8.01 -22.16
CA ARG A 123 31.70 8.55 -22.44
C ARG A 123 31.80 10.05 -22.81
N PRO A 124 31.32 10.46 -24.00
CA PRO A 124 31.55 11.82 -24.50
C PRO A 124 30.58 12.86 -23.93
N ASP A 125 29.38 12.46 -23.51
CA ASP A 125 28.37 13.33 -22.92
C ASP A 125 28.45 13.32 -21.39
N SER A 126 28.34 14.50 -20.76
CA SER A 126 28.34 14.65 -19.28
C SER A 126 27.08 15.32 -18.73
N GLU A 127 26.19 15.81 -19.60
CA GLU A 127 24.98 16.52 -19.21
C GLU A 127 24.00 15.65 -18.42
N PHE A 128 24.05 14.32 -18.58
CA PHE A 128 23.25 13.38 -17.77
C PHE A 128 23.56 13.50 -16.25
N ILE A 129 24.74 14.01 -15.87
CA ILE A 129 25.10 14.17 -14.46
C ILE A 129 24.47 15.45 -13.85
N LYS A 130 24.11 16.42 -14.69
CA LYS A 130 23.65 17.76 -14.28
C LYS A 130 22.14 17.83 -14.05
N TRP A 131 21.57 16.83 -13.38
CA TRP A 131 20.14 16.76 -13.09
C TRP A 131 19.92 16.51 -11.60
N LYS A 132 18.89 17.14 -11.03
CA LYS A 132 18.38 16.82 -9.70
C LYS A 132 16.89 16.57 -9.73
N TRP A 133 16.41 15.75 -8.80
CA TRP A 133 14.99 15.50 -8.65
C TRP A 133 14.32 16.62 -7.86
N LYS A 134 13.19 17.09 -8.37
CA LYS A 134 12.35 18.10 -7.72
C LYS A 134 10.97 17.50 -7.46
N PRO A 135 10.59 17.23 -6.20
CA PRO A 135 9.24 16.81 -5.87
C PRO A 135 8.19 17.87 -6.21
N ASP A 136 6.96 17.43 -6.49
CA ASP A 136 5.87 18.33 -6.89
C ASP A 136 5.44 19.28 -5.77
N ALA A 137 5.46 18.80 -4.52
CA ALA A 137 4.84 19.46 -3.38
C ALA A 137 5.84 20.05 -2.36
N CYS A 138 7.14 19.81 -2.52
CA CYS A 138 8.16 20.35 -1.63
C CYS A 138 9.54 20.37 -2.28
N ASN A 139 10.50 20.96 -1.56
CA ASN A 139 11.90 20.96 -1.95
C ASN A 139 12.60 19.72 -1.36
N LEU A 140 13.37 19.04 -2.21
CA LEU A 140 14.34 18.03 -1.78
C LEU A 140 15.74 18.63 -1.90
N PRO A 141 16.43 18.91 -0.78
CA PRO A 141 17.81 19.35 -0.82
C PRO A 141 18.72 18.26 -1.38
N VAL A 142 19.79 18.69 -2.07
CA VAL A 142 20.90 17.81 -2.47
C VAL A 142 21.55 17.19 -1.24
N PHE A 143 22.04 15.97 -1.38
CA PHE A 143 22.72 15.21 -0.33
C PHE A 143 23.85 16.01 0.33
N ASN A 144 23.71 16.23 1.64
CA ASN A 144 24.75 16.80 2.47
C ASN A 144 25.47 15.66 3.23
N PRO A 145 26.74 15.35 2.90
CA PRO A 145 27.45 14.21 3.49
C PRO A 145 27.74 14.38 4.99
N ALA A 146 28.08 15.59 5.45
CA ALA A 146 28.34 15.86 6.85
C ALA A 146 27.07 15.67 7.68
N GLN A 147 25.94 16.19 7.18
CA GLN A 147 24.64 16.01 7.82
C GLN A 147 24.21 14.55 7.86
N PHE A 148 24.43 13.80 6.78
CA PHE A 148 24.14 12.37 6.76
C PHE A 148 24.95 11.64 7.83
N LEU A 149 26.28 11.84 7.87
CA LEU A 149 27.18 11.21 8.83
C LEU A 149 26.83 11.54 10.28
N GLU A 150 26.41 12.78 10.58
CA GLU A 150 25.91 13.16 11.91
C GLU A 150 24.57 12.48 12.26
N LEU A 151 23.68 12.29 11.28
CA LEU A 151 22.42 11.58 11.51
C LEU A 151 22.63 10.09 11.79
N VAL A 152 23.66 9.49 11.19
CA VAL A 152 24.00 8.06 11.34
C VAL A 152 25.18 7.82 12.30
N ARG A 153 25.54 8.81 13.12
CA ARG A 153 26.56 8.67 14.15
C ARG A 153 26.17 7.56 15.14
N ASP A 154 27.12 6.67 15.44
CA ASP A 154 26.91 5.48 16.28
C ASP A 154 25.82 4.54 15.75
N LYS A 155 25.66 4.49 14.43
CA LYS A 155 24.68 3.63 13.75
C LYS A 155 25.32 2.69 12.76
N SER A 156 24.52 1.73 12.32
CA SER A 156 24.89 0.78 11.28
C SER A 156 23.83 0.71 10.17
N LEU A 157 24.27 0.65 8.91
CA LEU A 157 23.41 0.52 7.74
C LEU A 157 23.86 -0.64 6.85
N ALA A 158 22.93 -1.51 6.46
CA ALA A 158 23.17 -2.62 5.53
C ALA A 158 22.41 -2.43 4.21
N PHE A 159 23.12 -2.50 3.08
CA PHE A 159 22.54 -2.75 1.76
C PHE A 159 22.43 -4.26 1.53
N VAL A 160 21.23 -4.76 1.25
CA VAL A 160 20.97 -6.19 1.06
C VAL A 160 20.27 -6.38 -0.29
N GLY A 161 20.94 -7.01 -1.26
CA GLY A 161 20.35 -7.15 -2.59
C GLY A 161 21.30 -7.52 -3.72
N ASP A 162 20.93 -7.07 -4.91
CA ASP A 162 21.64 -7.32 -6.17
C ASP A 162 22.72 -6.26 -6.49
N SER A 163 23.24 -6.29 -7.72
CA SER A 163 24.25 -5.34 -8.21
C SER A 163 23.80 -3.90 -8.25
N VAL A 164 22.50 -3.66 -8.34
CA VAL A 164 21.94 -2.30 -8.29
C VAL A 164 21.91 -1.79 -6.84
N ALA A 165 21.75 -2.69 -5.85
CA ALA A 165 21.95 -2.36 -4.43
C ALA A 165 23.39 -1.92 -4.16
N ARG A 166 24.36 -2.67 -4.70
CA ARG A 166 25.79 -2.32 -4.61
C ARG A 166 26.09 -0.99 -5.30
N ASN A 167 25.48 -0.72 -6.46
CA ASN A 167 25.63 0.55 -7.18
C ASN A 167 25.19 1.75 -6.32
N GLN A 168 24.09 1.63 -5.57
CA GLN A 168 23.64 2.67 -4.63
C GLN A 168 24.63 2.86 -3.47
N MET A 169 25.11 1.75 -2.90
CA MET A 169 26.11 1.77 -1.83
C MET A 169 27.40 2.47 -2.27
N GLN A 170 27.87 2.21 -3.50
CA GLN A 170 29.06 2.83 -4.07
C GLN A 170 28.87 4.34 -4.27
N SER A 171 27.70 4.75 -4.77
CA SER A 171 27.31 6.17 -4.82
C SER A 171 27.36 6.81 -3.43
N LEU A 172 26.84 6.14 -2.39
CA LEU A 172 26.87 6.67 -1.02
C LEU A 172 28.31 6.85 -0.52
N ILE A 173 29.20 5.87 -0.72
CA ILE A 173 30.63 6.01 -0.35
C ILE A 173 31.27 7.20 -1.06
N CYS A 174 30.99 7.38 -2.36
CA CYS A 174 31.53 8.51 -3.13
C CYS A 174 30.98 9.87 -2.71
N LEU A 175 29.72 9.94 -2.28
CA LEU A 175 29.16 11.18 -1.72
C LEU A 175 29.79 11.51 -0.36
N LEU A 176 30.01 10.48 0.48
CA LEU A 176 30.59 10.61 1.81
C LEU A 176 32.09 10.91 1.81
N SER A 177 32.82 10.53 0.76
CA SER A 177 34.26 10.79 0.64
C SER A 177 34.65 12.27 0.63
N ARG A 178 33.67 13.16 0.39
CA ARG A 178 33.82 14.61 0.56
C ARG A 178 34.08 15.04 2.00
N VAL A 179 33.83 14.15 2.97
CA VAL A 179 34.00 14.39 4.42
C VAL A 179 35.00 13.40 5.01
N GLU A 180 34.77 12.09 4.82
CA GLU A 180 35.65 11.04 5.36
C GLU A 180 35.63 9.83 4.41
N TYR A 181 36.77 9.18 4.21
CA TYR A 181 36.82 7.85 3.60
C TYR A 181 36.71 6.79 4.69
N PRO A 182 35.93 5.73 4.46
CA PRO A 182 35.86 4.65 5.43
C PRO A 182 37.09 3.72 5.33
N ILE A 183 37.34 3.00 6.42
CA ILE A 183 38.27 1.86 6.44
C ILE A 183 37.51 0.55 6.26
N ASP A 184 38.12 -0.44 5.60
CA ASP A 184 37.57 -1.80 5.51
C ASP A 184 37.67 -2.48 6.90
N GLU A 185 36.52 -2.86 7.47
CA GLU A 185 36.38 -3.59 8.74
C GLU A 185 35.70 -4.95 8.51
N SER A 186 35.84 -5.51 7.30
CA SER A 186 35.25 -6.79 6.93
C SER A 186 35.88 -7.93 7.74
N TYR A 187 35.03 -8.79 8.33
CA TYR A 187 35.45 -9.99 9.05
C TYR A 187 35.70 -11.19 8.11
N THR A 188 35.48 -11.02 6.81
CA THR A 188 35.60 -12.06 5.77
C THR A 188 36.34 -11.50 4.56
N SER A 189 37.07 -12.38 3.87
CA SER A 189 37.70 -12.08 2.58
C SER A 189 36.72 -12.17 1.40
N ASN A 190 35.47 -12.55 1.64
CA ASN A 190 34.47 -12.64 0.58
C ASN A 190 34.02 -11.25 0.12
N GLU A 191 34.39 -10.88 -1.11
CA GLU A 191 34.02 -9.62 -1.77
C GLU A 191 32.50 -9.39 -1.94
N GLN A 192 31.70 -10.43 -1.75
CA GLN A 192 30.23 -10.35 -1.74
C GLN A 192 29.66 -9.77 -0.42
N TYR A 193 30.47 -9.77 0.64
CA TYR A 193 30.09 -9.33 1.99
C TYR A 193 31.16 -8.40 2.54
N LYS A 194 30.95 -7.10 2.38
CA LYS A 194 31.90 -6.08 2.82
C LYS A 194 31.31 -5.18 3.90
N ARG A 195 32.19 -4.73 4.79
CA ARG A 195 31.89 -3.80 5.88
C ARG A 195 32.93 -2.70 5.91
N TRP A 196 32.45 -1.48 6.04
CA TRP A 196 33.23 -0.26 6.06
C TRP A 196 32.88 0.55 7.29
N LYS A 197 33.89 1.20 7.90
CA LYS A 197 33.72 2.02 9.09
C LYS A 197 34.20 3.44 8.85
N TYR A 198 33.31 4.40 9.11
CA TYR A 198 33.64 5.82 9.21
C TYR A 198 34.01 6.10 10.66
N THR A 199 35.30 6.19 10.92
CA THR A 199 35.88 6.16 12.26
C THR A 199 35.47 7.36 13.11
N THR A 200 35.41 8.57 12.52
CA THR A 200 35.03 9.80 13.24
C THR A 200 33.58 9.77 13.71
N TYR A 201 32.73 9.08 12.97
CA TYR A 201 31.28 9.00 13.22
C TYR A 201 30.86 7.71 13.90
N ASN A 202 31.78 6.75 14.05
CA ASN A 202 31.47 5.39 14.49
C ASN A 202 30.28 4.81 13.70
N PHE A 203 30.24 5.10 12.40
CA PHE A 203 29.19 4.66 11.49
C PHE A 203 29.67 3.46 10.68
N THR A 204 28.90 2.37 10.72
CA THR A 204 29.22 1.14 9.99
C THR A 204 28.31 0.99 8.77
N LEU A 205 28.90 0.88 7.59
CA LEU A 205 28.22 0.61 6.34
C LEU A 205 28.55 -0.81 5.88
N ALA A 206 27.55 -1.63 5.55
CA ALA A 206 27.76 -2.98 5.06
C ALA A 206 26.96 -3.26 3.77
N THR A 207 27.44 -4.23 2.99
CA THR A 207 26.75 -4.74 1.81
C THR A 207 26.68 -6.26 1.86
N TYR A 208 25.53 -6.81 1.48
CA TYR A 208 25.28 -8.23 1.36
C TYR A 208 24.73 -8.55 -0.03
N TRP A 209 25.53 -9.25 -0.82
CA TRP A 209 25.12 -9.74 -2.13
C TRP A 209 24.16 -10.93 -1.99
N THR A 210 22.89 -10.70 -2.30
CA THR A 210 21.86 -11.74 -2.35
C THR A 210 20.85 -11.39 -3.46
N PRO A 211 21.18 -11.67 -4.74
CA PRO A 211 20.45 -11.12 -5.88
C PRO A 211 18.99 -11.57 -5.96
N HIS A 212 18.65 -12.69 -5.30
CA HIS A 212 17.29 -13.22 -5.20
C HIS A 212 16.70 -13.10 -3.79
N LEU A 213 17.41 -12.50 -2.81
CA LEU A 213 17.05 -12.36 -1.38
C LEU A 213 16.86 -13.67 -0.58
N VAL A 214 16.54 -14.76 -1.26
CA VAL A 214 16.45 -16.12 -0.73
C VAL A 214 17.70 -16.92 -1.10
N LYS A 215 17.86 -18.10 -0.50
CA LYS A 215 18.96 -19.00 -0.84
C LYS A 215 18.91 -19.34 -2.33
N ALA A 216 20.00 -19.04 -3.02
CA ALA A 216 20.14 -19.27 -4.45
C ALA A 216 21.47 -19.96 -4.75
N GLN A 217 21.45 -20.95 -5.63
CA GLN A 217 22.65 -21.65 -6.09
C GLN A 217 22.70 -21.63 -7.61
N LYS A 218 23.82 -21.15 -8.15
CA LYS A 218 24.08 -21.26 -9.58
C LYS A 218 24.50 -22.69 -9.89
N THR A 219 23.78 -23.36 -10.79
CA THR A 219 24.18 -24.69 -11.26
C THR A 219 25.42 -24.58 -12.16
N GLU A 220 26.35 -25.53 -12.04
CA GLU A 220 27.66 -25.46 -12.71
C GLU A 220 27.55 -25.36 -14.24
N THR A 221 28.52 -24.63 -14.80
CA THR A 221 28.65 -24.25 -16.21
C THR A 221 28.95 -25.41 -17.18
N GLU A 222 29.11 -26.65 -16.69
CA GLU A 222 29.51 -27.82 -17.48
C GLU A 222 28.39 -28.86 -17.71
N GLY A 223 27.13 -28.55 -17.35
CA GLY A 223 25.98 -29.39 -17.68
C GLY A 223 25.55 -29.32 -19.16
N PRO A 224 24.77 -30.30 -19.67
CA PRO A 224 24.47 -30.49 -21.10
C PRO A 224 23.72 -29.33 -21.78
N THR A 225 23.21 -28.36 -21.02
CA THR A 225 22.48 -27.19 -21.53
C THR A 225 23.28 -25.89 -21.51
N LYS A 226 24.40 -25.78 -20.77
CA LYS A 226 25.20 -24.54 -20.62
C LYS A 226 24.36 -23.26 -20.35
N THR A 227 23.27 -23.35 -19.58
CA THR A 227 22.24 -22.28 -19.50
C THR A 227 22.42 -21.25 -18.38
N GLY A 228 23.29 -21.48 -17.39
CA GLY A 228 23.45 -20.55 -16.24
C GLY A 228 22.25 -20.50 -15.29
N LEU A 229 21.55 -21.63 -15.11
CA LEU A 229 20.36 -21.77 -14.28
C LEU A 229 20.62 -21.50 -12.79
N PHE A 230 19.68 -20.80 -12.14
CA PHE A 230 19.67 -20.60 -10.69
C PHE A 230 18.64 -21.49 -10.00
N ASN A 231 19.07 -22.28 -9.02
CA ASN A 231 18.18 -22.97 -8.09
C ASN A 231 17.81 -22.01 -6.97
N LEU A 232 16.54 -21.62 -6.89
CA LEU A 232 15.99 -20.73 -5.86
C LEU A 232 15.17 -21.55 -4.87
N TYR A 233 15.57 -21.53 -3.60
CA TYR A 233 14.85 -22.17 -2.51
C TYR A 233 13.91 -21.14 -1.88
N LEU A 234 12.66 -21.12 -2.34
CA LEU A 234 11.71 -20.03 -2.08
C LEU A 234 11.21 -19.96 -0.63
N ASP A 235 11.46 -21.00 0.16
CA ASP A 235 11.16 -21.13 1.58
C ASP A 235 12.40 -21.09 2.48
N GLU A 236 13.60 -20.97 1.90
CA GLU A 236 14.87 -20.89 2.63
C GLU A 236 15.53 -19.53 2.47
N LEU A 237 16.06 -19.01 3.57
CA LEU A 237 16.78 -17.74 3.57
C LEU A 237 18.26 -17.97 3.29
N ASP A 238 18.89 -16.95 2.71
CA ASP A 238 20.34 -16.89 2.64
C ASP A 238 20.88 -16.46 4.03
N GLU A 239 21.57 -17.39 4.70
CA GLU A 239 22.11 -17.17 6.04
C GLU A 239 23.14 -16.05 6.07
N ALA A 240 23.82 -15.78 4.95
CA ALA A 240 24.91 -14.83 4.90
C ALA A 240 24.48 -13.39 5.27
N TRP A 241 23.25 -13.01 4.92
CA TRP A 241 22.71 -11.71 5.34
C TRP A 241 21.84 -11.83 6.58
N THR A 242 20.98 -12.84 6.68
CA THR A 242 19.98 -12.92 7.77
C THR A 242 20.59 -13.09 9.16
N ALA A 243 21.76 -13.71 9.28
CA ALA A 243 22.41 -13.96 10.58
C ALA A 243 22.83 -12.68 11.33
N GLN A 244 23.02 -11.56 10.62
CA GLN A 244 23.57 -10.32 11.20
C GLN A 244 22.59 -9.14 11.19
N MET A 245 21.37 -9.34 10.67
CA MET A 245 20.42 -8.22 10.49
C MET A 245 19.97 -7.57 11.79
N GLU A 246 20.02 -8.28 12.92
CA GLU A 246 19.65 -7.70 14.23
C GLU A 246 20.64 -6.63 14.71
N ASP A 247 21.87 -6.63 14.18
CA ASP A 247 22.94 -5.69 14.56
C ASP A 247 22.86 -4.35 13.80
N PHE A 248 21.93 -4.23 12.85
CA PHE A 248 21.79 -3.05 12.00
C PHE A 248 20.68 -2.09 12.48
N ASP A 249 20.95 -0.79 12.49
CA ASP A 249 19.91 0.24 12.72
C ASP A 249 19.08 0.50 11.46
N TYR A 250 19.67 0.34 10.28
CA TYR A 250 19.02 0.54 9.00
C TYR A 250 19.31 -0.62 8.05
N ILE A 251 18.26 -1.17 7.44
CA ILE A 251 18.39 -2.21 6.40
C ILE A 251 17.76 -1.67 5.12
N ILE A 252 18.48 -1.64 4.01
CA ILE A 252 17.95 -1.31 2.69
C ILE A 252 17.89 -2.61 1.87
N LEU A 253 16.71 -3.19 1.78
CA LEU A 253 16.42 -4.32 0.91
C LEU A 253 16.16 -3.85 -0.51
N SER A 254 16.73 -4.56 -1.49
CA SER A 254 16.38 -4.35 -2.89
C SER A 254 16.72 -5.57 -3.76
N GLY A 255 16.04 -5.72 -4.88
CA GLY A 255 16.32 -6.81 -5.81
C GLY A 255 15.24 -6.93 -6.90
N GLY A 256 15.61 -7.48 -8.05
CA GLY A 256 14.68 -7.82 -9.12
C GLY A 256 15.32 -8.13 -10.45
N GLN A 257 16.47 -7.54 -10.77
CA GLN A 257 17.10 -7.68 -12.10
C GLN A 257 17.49 -9.14 -12.41
N TRP A 258 17.84 -9.91 -11.39
CA TRP A 258 18.24 -11.32 -11.55
C TRP A 258 17.06 -12.28 -11.78
N PHE A 259 15.82 -11.82 -11.62
CA PHE A 259 14.63 -12.65 -11.88
C PHE A 259 14.28 -12.76 -13.36
N TYR A 260 14.93 -12.00 -14.24
CA TYR A 260 14.88 -12.23 -15.70
C TYR A 260 15.72 -13.44 -16.14
N THR A 261 16.56 -13.99 -15.27
CA THR A 261 17.39 -15.15 -15.60
C THR A 261 16.60 -16.45 -15.48
N PRO A 262 16.98 -17.51 -16.22
CA PRO A 262 16.41 -18.83 -16.04
C PRO A 262 16.59 -19.36 -14.60
N MET A 263 15.49 -19.80 -13.98
CA MET A 263 15.47 -20.22 -12.57
C MET A 263 14.68 -21.52 -12.40
N VAL A 264 15.08 -22.35 -11.44
CA VAL A 264 14.31 -23.51 -10.96
C VAL A 264 13.88 -23.22 -9.52
N PHE A 265 12.60 -23.43 -9.22
CA PHE A 265 12.01 -23.10 -7.94
C PHE A 265 11.89 -24.35 -7.07
N TYR A 266 12.49 -24.27 -5.88
CA TYR A 266 12.44 -25.29 -4.85
C TYR A 266 11.58 -24.81 -3.68
N GLU A 267 10.83 -25.75 -3.11
CA GLU A 267 10.15 -25.61 -1.82
C GLU A 267 10.24 -26.95 -1.08
N ASN A 268 10.65 -26.92 0.20
CA ASN A 268 11.00 -28.11 0.98
C ASN A 268 11.96 -29.04 0.22
N HIS A 269 12.98 -28.46 -0.43
CA HIS A 269 13.96 -29.16 -1.27
C HIS A 269 13.37 -29.93 -2.47
N LYS A 270 12.12 -29.66 -2.86
CA LYS A 270 11.48 -30.27 -4.04
C LYS A 270 11.23 -29.22 -5.13
N ILE A 271 11.43 -29.60 -6.39
CA ILE A 271 11.10 -28.74 -7.53
C ILE A 271 9.59 -28.57 -7.59
N ILE A 272 9.12 -27.32 -7.53
CA ILE A 272 7.70 -26.97 -7.67
C ILE A 272 7.39 -26.33 -9.03
N GLY A 273 8.42 -25.92 -9.76
CA GLY A 273 8.32 -25.32 -11.08
C GLY A 273 9.57 -24.55 -11.45
N CYS A 274 9.51 -23.75 -12.50
CA CYS A 274 10.65 -22.98 -12.98
C CYS A 274 10.26 -21.72 -13.76
N HIS A 275 11.26 -20.93 -14.15
CA HIS A 275 11.16 -19.90 -15.17
C HIS A 275 12.18 -20.21 -16.27
N PHE A 276 11.68 -20.44 -17.49
CA PHE A 276 12.51 -20.63 -18.69
C PHE A 276 13.64 -21.66 -18.54
N CYS A 277 13.39 -22.75 -17.80
CA CYS A 277 14.44 -23.72 -17.45
C CYS A 277 14.67 -24.82 -18.49
N GLN A 278 13.73 -25.01 -19.43
CA GLN A 278 13.78 -26.06 -20.46
C GLN A 278 13.97 -27.50 -19.92
N LEU A 279 13.62 -27.73 -18.64
CA LEU A 279 13.67 -29.06 -18.04
C LEU A 279 12.40 -29.86 -18.38
N PRO A 280 12.53 -31.15 -18.77
CA PRO A 280 11.37 -32.00 -19.01
C PRO A 280 10.59 -32.22 -17.72
N ASN A 281 9.26 -32.28 -17.81
CA ASN A 281 8.37 -32.53 -16.68
C ASN A 281 8.42 -31.49 -15.54
N VAL A 282 8.89 -30.26 -15.81
CA VAL A 282 8.86 -29.14 -14.84
C VAL A 282 7.99 -28.01 -15.37
N THR A 283 6.95 -27.64 -14.60
CA THR A 283 6.02 -26.57 -14.98
C THR A 283 6.71 -25.20 -14.99
N ASN A 284 6.53 -24.44 -16.07
CA ASN A 284 6.97 -23.04 -16.13
C ASN A 284 5.97 -22.15 -15.38
N LEU A 285 6.34 -21.72 -14.17
CA LEU A 285 5.55 -20.82 -13.32
C LEU A 285 5.82 -19.33 -13.61
N GLY A 286 6.89 -19.03 -14.37
CA GLY A 286 7.28 -17.66 -14.73
C GLY A 286 8.07 -16.92 -13.65
N MET A 287 8.76 -15.84 -14.05
CA MET A 287 9.63 -15.05 -13.17
C MET A 287 8.89 -14.38 -12.01
N TYR A 288 7.67 -13.89 -12.24
CA TYR A 288 6.87 -13.20 -11.22
C TYR A 288 6.48 -14.11 -10.06
N TYR A 289 6.28 -15.41 -10.32
CA TYR A 289 6.02 -16.39 -9.27
C TYR A 289 7.19 -16.47 -8.30
N GLY A 290 8.41 -16.69 -8.83
CA GLY A 290 9.63 -16.74 -8.03
C GLY A 290 9.87 -15.43 -7.29
N TYR A 291 9.69 -14.29 -7.98
CA TYR A 291 9.90 -12.96 -7.40
C TYR A 291 8.99 -12.68 -6.21
N ARG A 292 7.68 -12.89 -6.38
CA ARG A 292 6.69 -12.69 -5.32
C ARG A 292 6.97 -13.57 -4.10
N ARG A 293 7.32 -14.84 -4.33
CA ARG A 293 7.64 -15.78 -3.26
C ARG A 293 8.92 -15.35 -2.52
N ALA A 294 9.98 -14.99 -3.24
CA ALA A 294 11.24 -14.54 -2.66
C ALA A 294 11.07 -13.25 -1.83
N MET A 295 10.40 -12.23 -2.39
CA MET A 295 10.08 -10.98 -1.67
C MET A 295 9.28 -11.25 -0.39
N ARG A 296 8.26 -12.10 -0.46
CA ARG A 296 7.45 -12.50 0.69
C ARG A 296 8.30 -13.16 1.77
N THR A 297 9.17 -14.10 1.39
CA THR A 297 10.02 -14.85 2.31
C THR A 297 11.04 -13.92 2.99
N ALA A 298 11.72 -13.06 2.22
CA ALA A 298 12.68 -12.10 2.77
C ALA A 298 12.04 -11.09 3.74
N LEU A 299 10.89 -10.52 3.39
CA LEU A 299 10.18 -9.58 4.27
C LEU A 299 9.60 -10.25 5.52
N LYS A 300 9.15 -11.51 5.40
CA LYS A 300 8.76 -12.32 6.56
C LYS A 300 9.94 -12.59 7.49
N ALA A 301 11.15 -12.76 6.95
CA ALA A 301 12.35 -12.96 7.75
C ALA A 301 12.63 -11.74 8.64
N ILE A 302 12.60 -10.53 8.09
CA ILE A 302 12.72 -9.29 8.87
C ILE A 302 11.64 -9.22 9.94
N ASN A 303 10.39 -9.50 9.57
CA ASN A 303 9.29 -9.58 10.52
C ASN A 303 9.44 -10.68 11.58
N GLY A 304 10.34 -11.65 11.38
CA GLY A 304 10.64 -12.76 12.28
C GLY A 304 11.75 -12.44 13.28
N LEU A 305 12.67 -11.52 12.95
CA LEU A 305 13.78 -11.09 13.82
C LEU A 305 13.26 -10.66 15.20
N LYS A 306 13.81 -11.21 16.28
CA LYS A 306 13.29 -11.04 17.64
C LYS A 306 13.80 -9.75 18.28
N ASN A 307 15.07 -9.41 18.04
CA ASN A 307 15.75 -8.29 18.68
C ASN A 307 15.93 -7.08 17.75
N TYR A 308 15.55 -7.19 16.48
CA TYR A 308 15.66 -6.08 15.53
C TYR A 308 14.72 -4.92 15.91
N LYS A 309 15.29 -3.72 16.04
CA LYS A 309 14.59 -2.47 16.39
C LYS A 309 14.80 -1.35 15.36
N GLY A 310 15.53 -1.64 14.29
CA GLY A 310 15.89 -0.69 13.25
C GLY A 310 14.73 -0.31 12.32
N VAL A 311 15.07 0.43 11.27
CA VAL A 311 14.15 0.78 10.18
C VAL A 311 14.53 0.02 8.92
N THR A 312 13.59 -0.77 8.40
CA THR A 312 13.76 -1.49 7.13
C THR A 312 13.20 -0.67 5.99
N TYR A 313 14.06 -0.31 5.05
CA TYR A 313 13.72 0.29 3.78
C TYR A 313 13.62 -0.78 2.69
N LEU A 314 12.59 -0.70 1.85
CA LEU A 314 12.58 -1.38 0.55
C LEU A 314 12.80 -0.34 -0.54
N ARG A 315 13.91 -0.45 -1.27
CA ARG A 315 14.15 0.36 -2.47
C ARG A 315 13.45 -0.30 -3.65
N THR A 316 12.56 0.46 -4.29
CA THR A 316 11.68 -0.06 -5.35
C THR A 316 12.44 -0.32 -6.66
N PHE A 317 11.84 -1.13 -7.54
CA PHE A 317 12.47 -1.62 -8.75
C PHE A 317 12.94 -0.47 -9.65
N ALA A 318 14.21 -0.46 -10.04
CA ALA A 318 14.76 0.52 -10.96
C ALA A 318 14.70 -0.07 -12.39
N PRO A 319 13.88 0.48 -13.31
CA PRO A 319 13.74 -0.05 -14.66
C PRO A 319 15.05 0.01 -15.46
N SER A 320 15.23 -0.96 -16.36
CA SER A 320 16.24 -0.89 -17.42
C SER A 320 15.68 -0.18 -18.66
N HIS A 321 16.56 0.43 -19.47
CA HIS A 321 16.15 1.24 -20.62
C HIS A 321 16.72 0.71 -21.95
N PHE A 322 16.53 -0.57 -22.22
CA PHE A 322 16.92 -1.13 -23.52
C PHE A 322 16.01 -0.64 -24.65
N GLU A 323 16.62 -0.18 -25.72
CA GLU A 323 16.01 0.24 -26.98
C GLU A 323 16.64 -0.55 -28.14
N GLY A 324 15.86 -0.79 -29.20
CA GLY A 324 16.36 -1.47 -30.40
C GLY A 324 16.67 -2.96 -30.22
N GLY A 325 16.34 -3.55 -29.07
CA GLY A 325 16.52 -4.98 -28.80
C GLY A 325 16.56 -5.30 -27.31
N LEU A 326 16.61 -6.59 -26.96
CA LEU A 326 16.89 -7.04 -25.59
C LEU A 326 18.39 -6.94 -25.28
N TRP A 327 18.75 -7.09 -24.01
CA TRP A 327 20.13 -7.07 -23.52
C TRP A 327 21.07 -8.04 -24.28
N ASN A 328 20.55 -9.17 -24.76
CA ASN A 328 21.29 -10.18 -25.53
C ASN A 328 20.98 -10.17 -27.04
N GLN A 329 20.24 -9.17 -27.53
CA GLN A 329 19.80 -9.07 -28.93
C GLN A 329 20.19 -7.72 -29.54
N GLY A 330 21.30 -7.12 -29.09
CA GLY A 330 21.79 -5.85 -29.61
C GLY A 330 21.10 -4.60 -29.06
N GLY A 331 20.29 -4.74 -28.00
CA GLY A 331 19.67 -3.61 -27.31
C GLY A 331 20.69 -2.63 -26.75
N ASN A 332 20.31 -1.35 -26.68
CA ASN A 332 21.17 -0.27 -26.19
C ASN A 332 20.35 0.86 -25.52
N CYS A 333 21.01 1.79 -24.85
CA CYS A 333 20.44 2.94 -24.13
C CYS A 333 21.27 4.17 -24.48
N VAL A 334 21.03 4.72 -25.67
CA VAL A 334 21.87 5.80 -26.25
C VAL A 334 21.34 7.20 -26.01
N ARG A 335 20.22 7.33 -25.28
CA ARG A 335 19.66 8.63 -24.93
C ARG A 335 20.65 9.42 -24.06
N THR A 336 20.65 10.73 -24.22
CA THR A 336 21.55 11.65 -23.52
C THR A 336 20.81 12.67 -22.65
N VAL A 337 19.48 12.60 -22.62
CA VAL A 337 18.61 13.45 -21.80
C VAL A 337 17.50 12.64 -21.12
N PRO A 338 17.02 13.06 -19.94
CA PRO A 338 15.87 12.46 -19.28
C PRO A 338 14.60 12.52 -20.10
N PHE A 339 13.67 11.61 -19.81
CA PHE A 339 12.28 11.76 -20.24
C PHE A 339 11.54 12.80 -19.41
N LYS A 340 10.58 13.47 -20.04
CA LYS A 340 9.50 14.18 -19.35
C LYS A 340 8.44 13.21 -18.86
N ASN A 341 7.65 13.64 -17.87
CA ASN A 341 6.60 12.83 -17.24
C ASN A 341 5.54 12.26 -18.20
N ASN A 342 5.37 12.83 -19.39
CA ASN A 342 4.39 12.41 -20.41
C ASN A 342 5.01 11.61 -21.58
N GLU A 343 6.33 11.43 -21.60
CA GLU A 343 7.04 10.76 -22.71
C GLU A 343 7.17 9.26 -22.49
N THR A 344 6.99 8.79 -21.26
CA THR A 344 7.07 7.37 -20.91
C THR A 344 6.11 7.01 -19.78
N VAL A 345 5.77 5.73 -19.70
CA VAL A 345 4.95 5.15 -18.64
C VAL A 345 5.56 3.85 -18.15
N LEU A 346 5.42 3.56 -16.85
CA LEU A 346 5.84 2.27 -16.30
C LEU A 346 4.89 1.20 -16.83
N GLU A 347 5.43 0.22 -17.55
CA GLU A 347 4.64 -0.85 -18.14
C GLU A 347 5.42 -2.18 -18.22
N GLY A 348 4.72 -3.24 -18.62
CA GLY A 348 5.29 -4.55 -18.83
C GLY A 348 5.96 -5.13 -17.57
N PRO A 349 7.08 -5.87 -17.73
CA PRO A 349 7.78 -6.48 -16.61
C PRO A 349 8.18 -5.53 -15.49
N SER A 350 8.64 -4.31 -15.81
CA SER A 350 9.04 -3.33 -14.80
C SER A 350 7.87 -2.91 -13.90
N MET A 351 6.66 -2.81 -14.46
CA MET A 351 5.44 -2.55 -13.67
C MET A 351 5.12 -3.73 -12.75
N GLU A 352 5.21 -4.96 -13.25
CA GLU A 352 4.94 -6.17 -12.45
C GLU A 352 5.88 -6.31 -11.26
N PHE A 353 7.19 -6.13 -11.47
CA PHE A 353 8.18 -6.18 -10.39
C PHE A 353 7.87 -5.12 -9.33
N TYR A 354 7.62 -3.88 -9.76
CA TYR A 354 7.26 -2.78 -8.86
C TYR A 354 5.99 -3.09 -8.04
N MET A 355 4.92 -3.56 -8.69
CA MET A 355 3.65 -3.86 -8.01
C MET A 355 3.78 -5.00 -7.00
N ILE A 356 4.52 -6.06 -7.34
CA ILE A 356 4.80 -7.17 -6.42
C ILE A 356 5.56 -6.66 -5.19
N GLN A 357 6.57 -5.80 -5.37
CA GLN A 357 7.29 -5.19 -4.25
C GLN A 357 6.35 -4.41 -3.35
N VAL A 358 5.52 -3.54 -3.92
CA VAL A 358 4.57 -2.70 -3.17
C VAL A 358 3.59 -3.56 -2.39
N GLU A 359 3.05 -4.61 -3.00
CA GLU A 359 2.08 -5.51 -2.36
C GLU A 359 2.69 -6.30 -1.20
N GLU A 360 3.80 -7.01 -1.43
CA GLU A 360 4.44 -7.82 -0.40
C GLU A 360 5.01 -6.93 0.72
N PHE A 361 5.50 -5.72 0.38
CA PHE A 361 5.92 -4.72 1.35
C PHE A 361 4.78 -4.25 2.25
N ARG A 362 3.61 -3.88 1.68
CA ARG A 362 2.46 -3.43 2.48
C ARG A 362 1.95 -4.53 3.40
N ASN A 363 1.98 -5.78 2.93
CA ASN A 363 1.64 -6.92 3.77
C ASN A 363 2.64 -7.08 4.92
N ALA A 364 3.93 -6.98 4.64
CA ALA A 364 4.97 -7.04 5.66
C ALA A 364 4.90 -5.88 6.65
N GLU A 365 4.68 -4.65 6.19
CA GLU A 365 4.51 -3.47 7.04
C GLU A 365 3.33 -3.65 8.00
N ARG A 366 2.18 -4.13 7.50
CA ARG A 366 0.98 -4.34 8.32
C ARG A 366 1.23 -5.33 9.45
N GLU A 367 1.95 -6.42 9.17
CA GLU A 367 2.30 -7.42 10.18
C GLU A 367 3.40 -6.92 11.12
N GLY A 368 4.44 -6.28 10.58
CA GLY A 368 5.55 -5.71 11.35
C GLY A 368 5.09 -4.64 12.33
N ARG A 369 4.11 -3.81 11.95
CA ARG A 369 3.53 -2.78 12.82
C ARG A 369 2.92 -3.38 14.09
N LYS A 370 2.33 -4.58 14.03
CA LYS A 370 1.79 -5.27 15.22
C LYS A 370 2.90 -5.63 16.24
N ARG A 371 4.14 -5.77 15.76
CA ARG A 371 5.34 -6.03 16.56
C ARG A 371 6.16 -4.77 16.88
N GLY A 372 5.72 -3.60 16.43
CA GLY A 372 6.47 -2.35 16.58
C GLY A 372 7.63 -2.17 15.60
N LEU A 373 7.72 -2.99 14.55
CA LEU A 373 8.75 -2.86 13.51
C LEU A 373 8.43 -1.71 12.55
N LYS A 374 9.49 -1.05 12.06
CA LYS A 374 9.39 0.12 11.18
C LYS A 374 9.79 -0.27 9.76
N PHE A 375 8.83 -0.23 8.84
CA PHE A 375 9.06 -0.43 7.40
C PHE A 375 8.83 0.89 6.66
N ARG A 376 9.73 1.22 5.73
CA ARG A 376 9.62 2.40 4.84
C ARG A 376 9.89 2.03 3.39
N MET A 377 9.19 2.66 2.46
CA MET A 377 9.38 2.45 1.04
C MET A 377 10.24 3.60 0.51
N LEU A 378 11.42 3.26 0.00
CA LEU A 378 12.29 4.18 -0.74
C LEU A 378 11.89 4.06 -2.22
N ASP A 379 10.88 4.84 -2.63
CA ASP A 379 10.27 4.68 -3.94
C ASP A 379 11.04 5.43 -5.03
N THR A 380 11.98 4.72 -5.67
CA THR A 380 12.85 5.26 -6.72
C THR A 380 12.33 5.04 -8.14
N THR A 381 11.31 4.18 -8.32
CA THR A 381 10.90 3.68 -9.64
C THR A 381 10.51 4.79 -10.61
N GLN A 382 9.66 5.74 -10.18
CA GLN A 382 9.23 6.83 -11.07
C GLN A 382 10.40 7.73 -11.47
N ALA A 383 11.22 8.16 -10.51
CA ALA A 383 12.37 9.00 -10.80
C ALA A 383 13.32 8.31 -11.79
N MET A 384 13.56 7.02 -11.63
CA MET A 384 14.50 6.27 -12.47
C MET A 384 13.94 5.90 -13.84
N LEU A 385 12.64 5.67 -13.96
CA LEU A 385 11.97 5.48 -15.26
C LEU A 385 12.24 6.65 -16.22
N LEU A 386 12.44 7.86 -15.68
CA LEU A 386 12.69 9.05 -16.48
C LEU A 386 14.16 9.24 -16.85
N ARG A 387 15.06 8.30 -16.52
CA ARG A 387 16.50 8.47 -16.67
C ARG A 387 17.17 7.49 -17.64
N PRO A 388 16.66 7.30 -18.87
CA PRO A 388 17.33 6.43 -19.85
C PRO A 388 18.75 6.90 -20.18
N ASP A 389 19.06 8.18 -19.94
CA ASP A 389 20.36 8.82 -20.13
C ASP A 389 21.42 8.42 -19.11
N GLY A 390 21.02 7.87 -17.96
CA GLY A 390 21.92 7.62 -16.83
C GLY A 390 22.78 6.35 -16.90
N HIS A 391 22.55 5.50 -17.90
CA HIS A 391 23.16 4.17 -17.98
C HIS A 391 24.56 4.18 -18.61
N PRO A 392 25.45 3.23 -18.27
CA PRO A 392 26.76 3.11 -18.92
C PRO A 392 26.70 2.83 -20.41
N SER A 393 25.69 2.10 -20.90
CA SER A 393 25.67 1.61 -22.28
C SER A 393 26.96 0.82 -22.57
N LYS A 394 27.69 1.17 -23.63
CA LYS A 394 29.01 0.61 -23.98
C LYS A 394 30.17 1.17 -23.14
N TYR A 395 29.94 2.22 -22.35
CA TYR A 395 30.98 2.91 -21.58
C TYR A 395 31.23 2.27 -20.20
N GLY A 396 30.98 0.96 -20.07
CA GLY A 396 31.35 0.18 -18.88
C GLY A 396 32.66 -0.62 -19.06
N HIS A 397 33.31 -0.52 -20.21
CA HIS A 397 34.54 -1.23 -20.51
C HIS A 397 35.32 -0.51 -21.60
N SER A 398 36.57 -0.93 -21.82
CA SER A 398 37.39 -0.43 -22.93
C SER A 398 36.70 -0.68 -24.27
N ALA A 399 36.88 0.25 -25.23
CA ALA A 399 36.33 0.14 -26.59
C ALA A 399 36.80 -1.12 -27.33
N ASN A 400 37.90 -1.74 -26.88
CA ASN A 400 38.46 -2.97 -27.46
C ASN A 400 37.78 -4.25 -26.94
N VAL A 401 36.85 -4.14 -25.99
CA VAL A 401 36.13 -5.29 -25.41
C VAL A 401 34.74 -5.37 -26.02
N THR A 402 34.42 -6.52 -26.64
CA THR A 402 33.07 -6.80 -27.12
C THR A 402 32.23 -7.39 -25.98
N MET A 403 31.32 -6.59 -25.43
CA MET A 403 30.37 -6.99 -24.39
C MET A 403 28.98 -6.39 -24.69
N TYR A 404 27.94 -6.89 -24.03
CA TYR A 404 26.60 -6.32 -24.12
C TYR A 404 26.56 -4.91 -23.51
N ASN A 405 25.70 -4.04 -24.04
CA ASN A 405 25.49 -2.72 -23.47
C ASN A 405 24.81 -2.84 -22.11
N ASP A 406 25.32 -2.09 -21.14
CA ASP A 406 24.72 -2.05 -19.81
C ASP A 406 23.65 -0.95 -19.73
N CYS A 407 22.39 -1.38 -19.78
CA CYS A 407 21.23 -0.51 -19.58
C CYS A 407 20.47 -0.85 -18.29
N VAL A 408 21.17 -1.46 -17.33
CA VAL A 408 20.62 -1.90 -16.03
C VAL A 408 21.26 -1.13 -14.88
N HIS A 409 22.59 -1.01 -14.88
CA HIS A 409 23.33 -0.24 -13.88
C HIS A 409 23.42 1.23 -14.25
N TRP A 410 23.93 2.05 -13.34
CA TRP A 410 23.97 3.49 -13.48
C TRP A 410 25.41 3.98 -13.44
N CYS A 411 25.73 4.95 -14.30
CA CYS A 411 26.99 5.66 -14.23
C CYS A 411 27.18 6.30 -12.84
N LEU A 412 28.42 6.32 -12.35
CA LEU A 412 28.82 7.09 -11.18
C LEU A 412 29.91 8.10 -11.58
N PRO A 413 29.77 9.39 -11.22
CA PRO A 413 28.55 10.04 -10.70
C PRO A 413 27.37 9.97 -11.69
N GLY A 414 26.13 10.08 -11.19
CA GLY A 414 24.94 9.96 -12.03
C GLY A 414 23.60 9.91 -11.29
N PRO A 415 22.49 9.57 -11.98
CA PRO A 415 21.14 9.63 -11.42
C PRO A 415 20.92 8.86 -10.11
N ILE A 416 21.69 7.80 -9.87
CA ILE A 416 21.58 6.98 -8.67
C ILE A 416 21.98 7.74 -7.39
N ASP A 417 22.72 8.85 -7.52
CA ASP A 417 23.06 9.73 -6.39
C ASP A 417 21.81 10.29 -5.71
N THR A 418 20.74 10.52 -6.48
CA THR A 418 19.44 10.97 -5.94
C THR A 418 18.77 9.95 -5.02
N TRP A 419 19.11 8.67 -5.09
CA TRP A 419 18.59 7.71 -4.11
C TRP A 419 19.10 8.01 -2.70
N ASN A 420 20.29 8.61 -2.60
CA ASN A 420 20.87 9.04 -1.35
C ASN A 420 20.27 10.38 -0.88
N ASP A 421 19.86 11.28 -1.79
CA ASP A 421 19.03 12.45 -1.45
C ASP A 421 17.75 12.01 -0.73
N PHE A 422 17.03 11.03 -1.31
CA PHE A 422 15.83 10.46 -0.70
C PHE A 422 16.14 9.80 0.64
N LEU A 423 17.20 8.99 0.72
CA LEU A 423 17.56 8.28 1.95
C LEU A 423 17.86 9.24 3.10
N LEU A 424 18.61 10.32 2.85
CA LEU A 424 18.89 11.37 3.82
C LEU A 424 17.59 11.98 4.36
N GLU A 425 16.68 12.37 3.47
CA GLU A 425 15.40 12.99 3.87
C GLU A 425 14.49 12.03 4.63
N MET A 426 14.48 10.75 4.24
CA MET A 426 13.74 9.72 4.95
C MET A 426 14.31 9.50 6.37
N ILE A 427 15.63 9.41 6.54
CA ILE A 427 16.27 9.24 7.86
C ILE A 427 15.96 10.45 8.76
N LYS A 428 16.04 11.68 8.24
CA LYS A 428 15.63 12.89 8.97
C LYS A 428 14.19 12.79 9.46
N THR A 429 13.27 12.46 8.55
CA THR A 429 11.85 12.33 8.86
C THR A 429 11.60 11.26 9.93
N GLU A 430 12.31 10.13 9.88
CA GLU A 430 12.19 9.06 10.87
C GLU A 430 12.70 9.45 12.27
N ARG A 431 13.75 10.28 12.33
CA ARG A 431 14.24 10.85 13.60
C ARG A 431 13.21 11.80 14.21
N LEU A 432 12.61 12.68 13.39
CA LEU A 432 11.55 13.59 13.83
C LEU A 432 10.31 12.83 14.32
N ARG A 433 9.89 11.77 13.61
CA ARG A 433 8.79 10.90 14.05
C ARG A 433 9.07 10.24 15.39
N SER A 434 10.28 9.70 15.56
CA SER A 434 10.67 9.04 16.80
C SER A 434 10.72 10.04 17.98
N ALA A 435 11.10 11.30 17.72
CA ALA A 435 11.05 12.37 18.71
C ALA A 435 9.61 12.75 19.11
N ASP A 436 8.70 12.94 18.14
CA ASP A 436 7.27 13.21 18.42
C ASP A 436 6.59 12.06 19.18
N GLU A 437 6.90 10.80 18.81
CA GLU A 437 6.41 9.62 19.54
C GLU A 437 6.87 9.62 21.01
N ASN A 438 8.13 9.96 21.27
CA ASN A 438 8.68 10.04 22.63
C ASN A 438 8.08 11.20 23.45
N LEU A 439 7.83 12.36 22.82
CA LEU A 439 7.16 13.49 23.45
C LEU A 439 5.72 13.14 23.84
N ARG A 440 4.93 12.58 22.92
CA ARG A 440 3.56 12.15 23.19
C ARG A 440 3.47 11.06 24.26
N PHE A 441 4.46 10.15 24.31
CA PHE A 441 4.54 9.14 25.35
C PHE A 441 4.79 9.76 26.73
N SER A 442 5.69 10.75 26.79
CA SER A 442 5.99 11.51 28.01
C SER A 442 4.76 12.27 28.53
N ASP A 443 4.02 12.94 27.64
CA ASP A 443 2.78 13.65 27.98
C ASP A 443 1.70 12.71 28.54
N ARG A 444 1.53 11.52 27.94
CA ARG A 444 0.59 10.51 28.46
C ARG A 444 0.98 10.04 29.87
N LYS A 445 2.27 9.84 30.13
CA LYS A 445 2.76 9.44 31.47
C LYS A 445 2.47 10.52 32.51
N LEU A 446 2.65 11.80 32.14
CA LEU A 446 2.33 12.96 32.98
C LEU A 446 0.82 13.07 33.27
N LEU A 447 -0.03 12.84 32.26
CA LEU A 447 -1.49 12.82 32.41
C LEU A 447 -1.96 11.67 33.32
N TYR A 448 -1.36 10.48 33.20
CA TYR A 448 -1.63 9.35 34.10
C TYR A 448 -1.23 9.65 35.54
N LEU A 449 -0.05 10.23 35.76
CA LEU A 449 0.43 10.65 37.09
C LEU A 449 -0.46 11.74 37.71
N SER A 450 -0.94 12.71 36.92
CA SER A 450 -1.90 13.73 37.33
C SER A 450 -3.25 13.10 37.72
N SER A 451 -3.74 12.14 36.94
CA SER A 451 -5.00 11.44 37.23
C SER A 451 -4.92 10.62 38.51
N THR A 452 -3.84 9.84 38.71
CA THR A 452 -3.64 9.07 39.94
C THR A 452 -3.51 9.97 41.16
N PHE A 453 -2.86 11.12 41.05
CA PHE A 453 -2.77 12.11 42.12
C PHE A 453 -4.13 12.72 42.48
N ARG A 454 -4.99 13.02 41.48
CA ARG A 454 -6.37 13.47 41.72
C ARG A 454 -7.22 12.41 42.40
N PHE A 455 -7.10 11.15 41.99
CA PHE A 455 -7.81 10.02 42.62
C PHE A 455 -7.37 9.82 44.08
N LEU A 456 -6.06 9.88 44.36
CA LEU A 456 -5.52 9.77 45.71
C LEU A 456 -5.94 10.95 46.60
N SER A 457 -5.92 12.18 46.06
CA SER A 457 -6.43 13.37 46.75
C SER A 457 -7.92 13.25 47.07
N LEU A 458 -8.73 12.80 46.12
CA LEU A 458 -10.17 12.62 46.31
C LEU A 458 -10.47 11.54 47.36
N ALA A 459 -9.79 10.40 47.28
CA ALA A 459 -9.89 9.34 48.27
C ALA A 459 -9.51 9.84 49.67
N LEU A 460 -8.42 10.61 49.80
CA LEU A 460 -8.01 11.19 51.09
C LEU A 460 -9.07 12.16 51.62
N THR A 461 -9.63 13.04 50.78
CA THR A 461 -10.68 13.98 51.21
C THR A 461 -11.96 13.28 51.65
N ILE A 462 -12.39 12.22 50.94
CA ILE A 462 -13.55 11.42 51.33
C ILE A 462 -13.28 10.71 52.66
N THR A 463 -12.07 10.16 52.84
CA THR A 463 -11.69 9.50 54.09
C THR A 463 -11.65 10.49 55.26
N LEU A 464 -11.13 11.71 55.03
CA LEU A 464 -11.10 12.78 56.03
C LEU A 464 -12.51 13.28 56.38
N LEU A 465 -13.38 13.43 55.38
CA LEU A 465 -14.80 13.79 55.56
C LEU A 465 -15.56 12.71 56.34
N CYS A 466 -15.28 11.43 56.09
CA CYS A 466 -15.85 10.31 56.86
C CYS A 466 -15.35 10.28 58.31
N LEU A 467 -14.13 10.77 58.57
CA LEU A 467 -13.56 10.85 59.93
C LEU A 467 -14.03 12.08 60.72
N LEU A 468 -14.41 13.17 60.03
CA LEU A 468 -14.79 14.45 60.65
C LEU A 468 -16.30 14.61 60.87
N SER A 469 -17.15 13.74 60.29
CA SER A 469 -18.60 13.76 60.54
C SER A 469 -19.22 12.36 60.46
N PRO A 470 -19.31 11.64 61.59
CA PRO A 470 -20.02 10.35 61.67
C PRO A 470 -21.52 10.45 61.36
N GLN A 471 -22.08 11.65 61.18
CA GLN A 471 -23.51 11.89 61.01
C GLN A 471 -23.95 12.14 59.55
N LEU A 472 -23.02 12.18 58.58
CA LEU A 472 -23.36 12.41 57.17
C LEU A 472 -23.66 11.13 56.37
N PHE A 473 -23.58 9.94 56.99
CA PHE A 473 -23.83 8.66 56.29
C PHE A 473 -25.30 8.21 56.27
N SER A 474 -26.23 8.99 56.85
CA SER A 474 -27.68 8.69 56.81
C SER A 474 -28.38 9.24 55.57
N PHE A 475 -27.69 9.95 54.67
CA PHE A 475 -28.30 10.55 53.46
C PHE A 475 -27.99 9.84 52.13
N PHE A 476 -27.15 8.79 52.12
CA PHE A 476 -26.80 8.06 50.88
C PHE A 476 -27.31 6.61 50.81
N SER A 477 -28.20 6.18 51.71
CA SER A 477 -28.81 4.85 51.65
C SER A 477 -30.22 4.80 51.04
N SER A 478 -30.68 5.86 50.37
CA SER A 478 -32.01 5.88 49.75
C SER A 478 -32.04 6.62 48.41
N SER A 479 -31.34 6.09 47.42
CA SER A 479 -31.63 6.34 46.00
C SER A 479 -30.98 5.27 45.12
N SER A 480 -31.44 4.03 45.27
CA SER A 480 -31.23 2.99 44.26
C SER A 480 -32.31 3.12 43.19
N SER A 481 -32.11 4.04 42.24
CA SER A 481 -32.89 4.07 41.01
C SER A 481 -32.03 4.53 39.84
N SER A 482 -31.78 3.56 38.94
CA SER A 482 -31.57 3.73 37.49
C SER A 482 -30.64 4.85 37.00
N LEU A 483 -29.36 4.53 36.76
CA LEU A 483 -28.53 5.19 35.75
C LEU A 483 -28.33 4.26 34.53
N PRO A 484 -29.05 4.47 33.41
CA PRO A 484 -28.80 3.76 32.16
C PRO A 484 -27.70 4.48 31.36
N TRP A 485 -26.43 4.35 31.75
CA TRP A 485 -25.31 4.77 30.88
C TRP A 485 -23.99 3.99 31.04
N LEU A 486 -23.97 2.93 31.87
CA LEU A 486 -22.82 2.04 32.07
C LEU A 486 -23.08 0.60 31.58
N LYS A 487 -23.82 0.46 30.47
CA LYS A 487 -24.05 -0.81 29.74
C LYS A 487 -23.70 -0.75 28.24
N SER A 488 -22.91 0.24 27.80
CA SER A 488 -22.51 0.36 26.39
C SER A 488 -21.04 0.02 26.09
N HIS A 489 -20.24 -0.35 27.09
CA HIS A 489 -18.87 -0.80 26.86
C HIS A 489 -18.53 -1.96 27.80
N MET A 490 -19.02 -3.16 27.44
CA MET A 490 -18.39 -4.47 27.67
C MET A 490 -19.40 -5.54 27.28
N PHE A 491 -18.96 -6.49 26.43
CA PHE A 491 -19.72 -7.55 25.74
C PHE A 491 -20.49 -7.16 24.47
N SER A 492 -19.75 -7.04 23.36
CA SER A 492 -20.18 -7.62 22.08
C SER A 492 -19.06 -8.53 21.57
N PHE A 493 -18.97 -9.70 22.20
CA PHE A 493 -18.30 -10.88 21.64
C PHE A 493 -19.28 -12.04 21.80
N SER A 494 -20.34 -12.01 20.99
CA SER A 494 -21.07 -13.21 20.60
C SER A 494 -21.82 -12.94 19.30
N SER A 495 -21.60 -13.84 18.33
CA SER A 495 -22.26 -13.92 17.03
C SER A 495 -21.98 -12.75 16.05
N PHE A 496 -20.92 -12.90 15.24
CA PHE A 496 -21.02 -12.47 13.85
C PHE A 496 -22.16 -13.27 13.20
N ARG A 497 -23.41 -12.82 13.36
CA ARG A 497 -24.47 -13.11 12.40
C ARG A 497 -23.96 -12.60 11.06
N ASN A 498 -23.81 -13.49 10.08
CA ASN A 498 -23.52 -13.13 8.70
C ASN A 498 -24.55 -12.08 8.25
N LYS A 499 -24.15 -10.80 8.19
CA LYS A 499 -24.95 -9.77 7.52
C LYS A 499 -25.11 -10.19 6.06
N CYS A 500 -26.33 -10.17 5.55
CA CYS A 500 -26.61 -10.44 4.14
C CYS A 500 -25.80 -9.49 3.25
N SER A 501 -25.10 -10.04 2.25
CA SER A 501 -24.42 -9.27 1.21
C SER A 501 -25.04 -9.62 -0.14
N ILE A 502 -25.85 -8.71 -0.70
CA ILE A 502 -26.52 -8.93 -2.00
C ILE A 502 -25.55 -9.18 -3.16
N PHE A 503 -24.29 -8.80 -3.02
CA PHE A 503 -23.21 -8.96 -4.00
C PHE A 503 -22.52 -10.33 -4.00
N ARG A 504 -22.77 -11.17 -2.98
CA ARG A 504 -22.19 -12.51 -2.89
C ARG A 504 -23.29 -13.53 -3.05
N GLY A 505 -23.09 -14.55 -3.87
CA GLY A 505 -24.19 -15.36 -4.34
C GLY A 505 -23.79 -16.30 -5.47
N ASN A 506 -24.79 -16.86 -6.12
CA ASN A 506 -24.62 -17.70 -7.31
C ASN A 506 -25.69 -17.37 -8.35
N TRP A 507 -25.37 -17.60 -9.62
CA TRP A 507 -26.37 -17.58 -10.68
C TRP A 507 -27.22 -18.84 -10.63
N VAL A 508 -28.54 -18.65 -10.71
CA VAL A 508 -29.53 -19.72 -10.71
C VAL A 508 -30.33 -19.61 -12.00
N TYR A 509 -30.48 -20.73 -12.70
CA TYR A 509 -31.29 -20.81 -13.90
C TYR A 509 -32.77 -20.62 -13.54
N ASN A 510 -33.44 -19.74 -14.27
CA ASN A 510 -34.83 -19.38 -14.10
C ASN A 510 -35.52 -19.40 -15.48
N PRO A 511 -36.17 -20.52 -15.85
CA PRO A 511 -36.78 -20.68 -17.19
C PRO A 511 -37.89 -19.64 -17.45
N ASP A 512 -38.57 -19.22 -16.40
CA ASP A 512 -39.68 -18.26 -16.46
C ASP A 512 -39.21 -16.81 -16.55
N LYS A 513 -37.91 -16.54 -16.35
CA LYS A 513 -37.35 -15.19 -16.51
C LYS A 513 -37.55 -14.73 -17.96
N ARG A 514 -38.15 -13.55 -18.10
CA ARG A 514 -38.25 -12.82 -19.37
C ARG A 514 -37.34 -11.59 -19.29
N PRO A 515 -36.67 -11.21 -20.39
CA PRO A 515 -35.94 -9.96 -20.41
C PRO A 515 -36.94 -8.81 -20.21
N PHE A 516 -36.52 -7.79 -19.46
CA PHE A 516 -37.37 -6.63 -19.15
C PHE A 516 -37.73 -5.82 -20.39
N TYR A 517 -36.88 -5.87 -21.41
CA TYR A 517 -37.03 -5.18 -22.68
C TYR A 517 -36.43 -6.04 -23.82
N THR A 518 -36.74 -5.67 -25.05
CA THR A 518 -36.15 -6.25 -26.26
C THR A 518 -35.45 -5.15 -27.07
N ASN A 519 -34.74 -5.55 -28.12
CA ASN A 519 -34.18 -4.63 -29.11
C ASN A 519 -35.24 -3.78 -29.82
N PHE A 520 -36.52 -4.16 -29.78
CA PHE A 520 -37.62 -3.39 -30.34
C PHE A 520 -38.21 -2.39 -29.36
N THR A 521 -38.22 -2.71 -28.06
CA THR A 521 -38.81 -1.84 -27.02
C THR A 521 -37.80 -0.84 -26.45
N CYS A 522 -36.51 -1.01 -26.70
CA CYS A 522 -35.48 -0.05 -26.32
C CYS A 522 -34.64 0.39 -27.53
N PRO A 523 -34.89 1.60 -28.09
CA PRO A 523 -34.14 2.10 -29.25
C PRO A 523 -32.70 2.55 -28.91
N GLU A 524 -32.35 2.67 -27.63
CA GLU A 524 -31.06 3.20 -27.15
C GLU A 524 -29.91 2.18 -27.09
N ILE A 525 -30.20 0.92 -27.42
CA ILE A 525 -29.17 -0.10 -27.41
C ILE A 525 -28.22 0.18 -28.57
N TYR A 526 -26.99 0.54 -28.24
CA TYR A 526 -25.95 0.73 -29.24
C TYR A 526 -25.71 -0.56 -30.00
N ASP A 527 -25.40 -0.44 -31.27
CA ASP A 527 -25.28 -1.58 -32.17
C ASP A 527 -24.28 -2.63 -31.64
N GLN A 528 -23.15 -2.18 -31.09
CA GLN A 528 -22.14 -3.05 -30.47
C GLN A 528 -22.66 -3.94 -29.33
N GLN A 529 -23.77 -3.57 -28.70
CA GLN A 529 -24.38 -4.28 -27.56
C GLN A 529 -25.71 -4.94 -27.93
N ASN A 530 -26.21 -4.73 -29.15
CA ASN A 530 -27.51 -5.21 -29.61
C ASN A 530 -27.43 -6.61 -30.23
N CYS A 531 -27.05 -7.59 -29.40
CA CYS A 531 -26.73 -8.94 -29.85
C CYS A 531 -27.85 -9.61 -30.66
N MET A 532 -29.10 -9.38 -30.27
CA MET A 532 -30.26 -9.94 -30.96
C MET A 532 -30.50 -9.30 -32.34
N LYS A 533 -30.27 -7.97 -32.49
CA LYS A 533 -30.36 -7.29 -33.79
C LYS A 533 -29.36 -7.87 -34.80
N PHE A 534 -28.18 -8.24 -34.34
CA PHE A 534 -27.10 -8.77 -35.17
C PHE A 534 -27.08 -10.31 -35.27
N GLY A 535 -28.19 -10.96 -34.91
CA GLY A 535 -28.42 -12.38 -35.21
C GLY A 535 -27.71 -13.36 -34.27
N ARG A 536 -27.46 -12.97 -33.01
CA ARG A 536 -27.04 -13.93 -31.99
C ARG A 536 -28.07 -15.07 -31.88
N PRO A 537 -27.68 -16.34 -32.05
CA PRO A 537 -28.63 -17.45 -32.18
C PRO A 537 -29.13 -17.99 -30.84
N ASP A 538 -28.36 -17.83 -29.77
CA ASP A 538 -28.69 -18.29 -28.42
C ASP A 538 -29.32 -17.18 -27.56
N SER A 539 -30.27 -17.54 -26.69
CA SER A 539 -30.92 -16.62 -25.74
C SER A 539 -30.95 -17.13 -24.30
N GLU A 540 -30.37 -18.30 -24.03
CA GLU A 540 -30.36 -18.92 -22.69
C GLU A 540 -29.59 -18.10 -21.66
N PHE A 541 -28.63 -17.28 -22.09
CA PHE A 541 -27.91 -16.35 -21.21
C PHE A 541 -28.85 -15.34 -20.52
N LEU A 542 -30.06 -15.09 -21.05
CA LEU A 542 -31.07 -14.21 -20.46
C LEU A 542 -31.86 -14.87 -19.31
N LYS A 543 -31.76 -16.20 -19.17
CA LYS A 543 -32.57 -17.00 -18.23
C LYS A 543 -31.97 -17.13 -16.84
N TRP A 544 -30.90 -16.38 -16.53
CA TRP A 544 -30.20 -16.51 -15.25
C TRP A 544 -30.55 -15.37 -14.29
N SER A 545 -30.82 -15.72 -13.04
CA SER A 545 -31.05 -14.79 -11.92
C SER A 545 -29.95 -14.90 -10.88
N TRP A 546 -29.53 -13.76 -10.32
CA TRP A 546 -28.57 -13.76 -9.23
C TRP A 546 -29.25 -14.02 -7.89
N LYS A 547 -28.76 -15.03 -7.15
CA LYS A 547 -29.26 -15.37 -5.83
C LYS A 547 -28.20 -15.05 -4.75
N PRO A 548 -28.44 -14.07 -3.87
CA PRO A 548 -27.56 -13.76 -2.75
C PRO A 548 -27.33 -14.95 -1.81
N ALA A 549 -26.13 -15.05 -1.25
CA ALA A 549 -25.73 -16.07 -0.29
C ALA A 549 -25.85 -15.55 1.15
N GLY A 550 -26.61 -16.28 1.97
CA GLY A 550 -26.73 -16.02 3.41
C GLY A 550 -28.09 -16.49 3.95
N SER A 551 -28.12 -17.09 5.14
CA SER A 551 -29.36 -17.61 5.74
C SER A 551 -30.36 -16.53 6.15
N THR A 552 -29.98 -15.25 6.06
CA THR A 552 -30.83 -14.08 6.34
C THR A 552 -31.00 -13.19 5.10
N CYS A 553 -30.63 -13.68 3.90
CA CYS A 553 -30.82 -12.94 2.65
C CYS A 553 -32.16 -13.33 2.03
N ASP A 554 -33.01 -12.35 1.77
CA ASP A 554 -34.14 -12.51 0.85
C ASP A 554 -33.61 -12.63 -0.58
N ASP A 555 -34.41 -13.22 -1.47
CA ASP A 555 -34.10 -13.26 -2.90
C ASP A 555 -33.97 -11.83 -3.45
N LEU A 556 -33.07 -11.63 -4.42
CA LEU A 556 -32.87 -10.32 -5.05
C LEU A 556 -34.14 -9.94 -5.83
N PRO A 557 -34.89 -8.89 -5.43
CA PRO A 557 -36.10 -8.51 -6.12
C PRO A 557 -35.79 -8.00 -7.53
N SER A 558 -36.63 -8.40 -8.50
CA SER A 558 -36.57 -7.88 -9.87
C SER A 558 -36.65 -6.35 -9.89
N PHE A 559 -36.02 -5.75 -10.91
CA PHE A 559 -36.06 -4.31 -11.10
C PHE A 559 -37.51 -3.84 -11.35
N ASP A 560 -37.93 -2.81 -10.60
CA ASP A 560 -39.23 -2.16 -10.75
C ASP A 560 -38.97 -0.70 -11.13
N ALA A 561 -39.24 -0.36 -12.40
CA ALA A 561 -38.97 0.96 -12.95
C ALA A 561 -39.81 2.07 -12.27
N ALA A 562 -41.07 1.79 -11.91
CA ALA A 562 -41.93 2.78 -11.27
C ALA A 562 -41.45 3.09 -9.84
N GLN A 563 -41.10 2.06 -9.07
CA GLN A 563 -40.50 2.25 -7.74
C GLN A 563 -39.13 2.92 -7.82
N PHE A 564 -38.30 2.56 -8.81
CA PHE A 564 -37.02 3.22 -9.02
C PHE A 564 -37.19 4.72 -9.27
N LEU A 565 -38.09 5.10 -10.18
CA LEU A 565 -38.39 6.51 -10.50
C LEU A 565 -38.89 7.27 -9.28
N GLU A 566 -39.73 6.67 -8.44
CA GLU A 566 -40.19 7.31 -7.21
C GLU A 566 -39.05 7.48 -6.17
N LEU A 567 -38.14 6.49 -6.03
CA LEU A 567 -36.97 6.59 -5.14
C LEU A 567 -36.00 7.71 -5.53
N VAL A 568 -35.89 8.00 -6.82
CA VAL A 568 -34.96 8.99 -7.38
C VAL A 568 -35.63 10.31 -7.75
N LYS A 569 -36.92 10.46 -7.43
CA LYS A 569 -37.70 11.67 -7.71
C LYS A 569 -37.05 12.91 -7.12
N GLY A 570 -36.87 13.93 -7.96
CA GLY A 570 -36.19 15.18 -7.60
C GLY A 570 -34.68 15.06 -7.40
N LYS A 571 -34.06 13.92 -7.72
CA LYS A 571 -32.62 13.69 -7.65
C LYS A 571 -32.01 13.61 -9.06
N SER A 572 -30.70 13.78 -9.14
CA SER A 572 -29.93 13.57 -10.36
C SER A 572 -28.96 12.41 -10.17
N ILE A 573 -28.89 11.52 -11.16
CA ILE A 573 -27.93 10.41 -11.20
C ILE A 573 -27.02 10.63 -12.41
N ALA A 574 -25.71 10.47 -12.19
CA ALA A 574 -24.71 10.54 -13.25
C ALA A 574 -23.88 9.26 -13.27
N PHE A 575 -23.77 8.63 -14.45
CA PHE A 575 -22.82 7.56 -14.69
C PHE A 575 -21.51 8.18 -15.17
N VAL A 576 -20.44 7.99 -14.40
CA VAL A 576 -19.11 8.54 -14.70
C VAL A 576 -18.14 7.37 -14.79
N GLY A 577 -17.50 7.21 -15.94
CA GLY A 577 -16.55 6.11 -16.16
C GLY A 577 -16.23 5.87 -17.62
N ASP A 578 -15.89 4.63 -17.92
CA ASP A 578 -15.52 4.12 -19.24
C ASP A 578 -16.74 3.69 -20.08
N SER A 579 -16.48 3.00 -21.18
CA SER A 579 -17.50 2.44 -22.06
C SER A 579 -18.42 1.42 -21.36
N VAL A 580 -17.94 0.73 -20.31
CA VAL A 580 -18.72 -0.22 -19.53
C VAL A 580 -19.63 0.50 -18.53
N ALA A 581 -19.25 1.69 -18.03
CA ALA A 581 -20.17 2.56 -17.30
C ALA A 581 -21.34 3.04 -18.20
N ARG A 582 -21.04 3.37 -19.46
CA ARG A 582 -22.07 3.69 -20.46
C ARG A 582 -22.98 2.50 -20.76
N ASN A 583 -22.42 1.29 -20.89
CA ASN A 583 -23.20 0.07 -21.10
C ASN A 583 -24.21 -0.17 -19.96
N GLN A 584 -23.84 0.11 -18.70
CA GLN A 584 -24.78 0.04 -17.57
C GLN A 584 -25.87 1.11 -17.65
N MET A 585 -25.51 2.35 -18.02
CA MET A 585 -26.46 3.44 -18.22
C MET A 585 -27.50 3.07 -19.30
N GLN A 586 -27.06 2.48 -20.41
CA GLN A 586 -27.95 2.05 -21.49
C GLN A 586 -28.93 0.96 -21.01
N SER A 587 -28.45 -0.03 -20.26
CA SER A 587 -29.32 -0.99 -19.58
C SER A 587 -30.38 -0.29 -18.71
N LEU A 588 -29.99 0.69 -17.90
CA LEU A 588 -30.93 1.42 -17.04
C LEU A 588 -31.97 2.19 -17.86
N LEU A 589 -31.56 2.88 -18.93
CA LEU A 589 -32.49 3.58 -19.82
C LEU A 589 -33.52 2.63 -20.41
N CYS A 590 -33.10 1.44 -20.85
CA CYS A 590 -34.00 0.41 -21.36
C CYS A 590 -34.96 -0.15 -20.30
N LEU A 591 -34.49 -0.34 -19.07
CA LEU A 591 -35.33 -0.74 -17.95
C LEU A 591 -36.40 0.32 -17.64
N LEU A 592 -36.02 1.61 -17.65
CA LEU A 592 -36.94 2.72 -17.39
C LEU A 592 -37.95 2.94 -18.53
N ALA A 593 -37.55 2.69 -19.78
CA ALA A 593 -38.40 2.79 -20.97
C ALA A 593 -39.69 1.95 -20.90
N THR A 594 -39.73 0.94 -20.02
CA THR A 594 -40.92 0.14 -19.74
C THR A 594 -42.06 0.93 -19.07
N VAL A 595 -41.75 2.07 -18.46
CA VAL A 595 -42.68 2.99 -17.79
C VAL A 595 -42.63 4.38 -18.40
N GLU A 596 -41.43 4.98 -18.43
CA GLU A 596 -41.22 6.33 -18.94
C GLU A 596 -39.80 6.47 -19.49
N TYR A 597 -39.69 7.05 -20.68
CA TYR A 597 -38.41 7.30 -21.33
C TYR A 597 -37.99 8.78 -21.17
N PRO A 598 -36.73 9.09 -20.80
CA PRO A 598 -36.30 10.47 -20.59
C PRO A 598 -36.34 11.30 -21.87
N THR A 599 -36.78 12.55 -21.75
CA THR A 599 -36.92 13.47 -22.88
C THR A 599 -35.59 14.03 -23.41
N ASN A 600 -34.52 13.98 -22.62
CA ASN A 600 -33.19 14.44 -23.01
C ASN A 600 -32.10 13.54 -22.38
N VAL A 601 -31.26 12.94 -23.23
CA VAL A 601 -30.06 12.20 -22.81
C VAL A 601 -28.83 12.92 -23.36
N SER A 602 -27.97 13.41 -22.47
CA SER A 602 -26.74 14.11 -22.86
C SER A 602 -25.49 13.26 -22.60
N TYR A 603 -24.64 13.11 -23.61
CA TYR A 603 -23.35 12.45 -23.48
C TYR A 603 -22.22 13.48 -23.52
N LYS A 604 -21.30 13.41 -22.56
CA LYS A 604 -20.05 14.18 -22.56
C LYS A 604 -18.88 13.21 -22.47
N SER A 605 -18.03 13.20 -23.49
CA SER A 605 -16.75 12.49 -23.47
C SER A 605 -15.60 13.47 -23.31
N THR A 606 -14.58 13.04 -22.57
CA THR A 606 -13.32 13.77 -22.42
C THR A 606 -12.19 12.80 -22.73
N ASP A 607 -11.32 13.15 -23.67
CA ASP A 607 -10.22 12.29 -24.09
C ASP A 607 -8.97 12.64 -23.26
N THR A 608 -8.86 12.04 -22.07
CA THR A 608 -7.71 12.24 -21.19
C THR A 608 -7.09 10.89 -20.81
N LYS A 609 -5.85 10.67 -21.26
CA LYS A 609 -5.02 9.52 -20.85
C LYS A 609 -4.52 9.75 -19.42
N PHE A 610 -5.08 9.04 -18.45
CA PHE A 610 -4.68 9.16 -17.04
C PHE A 610 -3.80 7.97 -16.59
N ARG A 611 -2.85 8.22 -15.68
CA ARG A 611 -2.03 7.15 -15.05
C ARG A 611 -2.93 6.25 -14.19
N ARG A 612 -2.92 4.93 -14.50
CA ARG A 612 -3.92 3.94 -14.05
C ARG A 612 -4.14 3.87 -12.54
N TRP A 613 -3.10 4.11 -11.73
CA TRP A 613 -3.17 3.97 -10.27
C TRP A 613 -3.58 5.26 -9.53
N LEU A 614 -3.34 6.45 -10.12
CA LEU A 614 -3.72 7.72 -9.50
C LEU A 614 -5.16 8.14 -9.83
N ALA A 615 -5.81 7.46 -10.77
CA ALA A 615 -7.12 7.85 -11.29
C ALA A 615 -8.22 7.83 -10.20
N PHE A 616 -8.39 6.72 -9.48
CA PHE A 616 -9.42 6.62 -8.43
C PHE A 616 -9.14 7.57 -7.25
N ARG A 617 -7.89 7.64 -6.79
CA ARG A 617 -7.48 8.57 -5.73
C ARG A 617 -7.80 10.02 -6.10
N THR A 618 -7.40 10.43 -7.30
CA THR A 618 -7.62 11.78 -7.81
C THR A 618 -9.11 12.06 -8.00
N ALA A 619 -9.87 11.13 -8.58
CA ALA A 619 -11.31 11.27 -8.76
C ALA A 619 -12.05 11.42 -7.41
N PHE A 620 -11.74 10.59 -6.42
CA PHE A 620 -12.37 10.69 -5.11
C PHE A 620 -11.97 11.96 -4.36
N LYS A 621 -10.70 12.38 -4.43
CA LYS A 621 -10.27 13.66 -3.87
C LYS A 621 -10.95 14.84 -4.56
N ALA A 622 -11.13 14.81 -5.88
CA ALA A 622 -11.86 15.83 -6.61
C ALA A 622 -13.31 15.91 -6.12
N LEU A 623 -14.00 14.77 -5.98
CA LEU A 623 -15.35 14.71 -5.41
C LEU A 623 -15.42 15.26 -3.98
N LEU A 624 -14.43 14.97 -3.13
CA LEU A 624 -14.31 15.52 -1.78
C LEU A 624 -13.99 17.02 -1.73
N GLY A 625 -13.47 17.58 -2.83
CA GLY A 625 -13.18 19.01 -2.99
C GLY A 625 -14.37 19.82 -3.51
N LEU A 626 -15.43 19.17 -4.01
CA LEU A 626 -16.64 19.84 -4.48
C LEU A 626 -17.49 20.31 -3.29
N GLU A 627 -17.35 21.57 -2.89
CA GLU A 627 -18.05 22.12 -1.71
C GLU A 627 -19.57 21.93 -1.74
N LYS A 628 -20.17 22.05 -2.93
CA LYS A 628 -21.62 21.93 -3.16
C LYS A 628 -22.12 20.49 -3.24
N PHE A 629 -21.24 19.50 -3.39
CA PHE A 629 -21.66 18.10 -3.51
C PHE A 629 -21.77 17.46 -2.13
N LYS A 630 -22.99 17.03 -1.77
CA LYS A 630 -23.32 16.29 -0.53
C LYS A 630 -24.04 14.97 -0.83
N GLY A 631 -23.81 14.43 -2.03
CA GLY A 631 -24.52 13.27 -2.54
C GLY A 631 -23.90 11.93 -2.13
N GLU A 632 -24.40 10.88 -2.76
CA GLU A 632 -23.87 9.52 -2.65
C GLU A 632 -22.98 9.20 -3.87
N VAL A 633 -21.80 8.64 -3.63
CA VAL A 633 -20.85 8.16 -4.62
C VAL A 633 -20.82 6.64 -4.54
N ILE A 634 -21.26 5.99 -5.61
CA ILE A 634 -21.29 4.53 -5.71
C ILE A 634 -20.18 4.10 -6.68
N LEU A 635 -19.17 3.41 -6.17
CA LEU A 635 -18.15 2.77 -6.99
C LEU A 635 -18.63 1.38 -7.40
N ARG A 636 -18.93 1.21 -8.69
CA ARG A 636 -19.05 -0.12 -9.29
C ARG A 636 -17.65 -0.72 -9.42
N THR A 637 -17.46 -1.93 -8.90
CA THR A 637 -16.19 -2.65 -9.06
C THR A 637 -15.96 -3.09 -10.51
N LEU A 638 -14.76 -3.58 -10.79
CA LEU A 638 -14.32 -4.06 -12.09
C LEU A 638 -15.34 -5.00 -12.76
N SER A 639 -15.62 -4.74 -14.04
CA SER A 639 -16.26 -5.70 -14.93
C SER A 639 -15.16 -6.54 -15.62
N PRO A 640 -15.11 -7.86 -15.41
CA PRO A 640 -14.11 -8.72 -16.04
C PRO A 640 -14.33 -8.87 -17.54
N ALA A 641 -13.26 -9.14 -18.28
CA ALA A 641 -13.31 -9.54 -19.68
C ALA A 641 -13.08 -11.06 -19.81
N HIS A 642 -13.70 -11.70 -20.80
CA HIS A 642 -13.66 -13.16 -20.93
C HIS A 642 -13.10 -13.61 -22.29
N PHE A 643 -11.80 -13.39 -22.51
CA PHE A 643 -11.14 -13.91 -23.71
C PHE A 643 -10.66 -15.35 -23.51
N GLU A 644 -11.02 -16.22 -24.46
CA GLU A 644 -10.53 -17.59 -24.58
C GLU A 644 -9.75 -17.76 -25.88
N ASN A 645 -8.77 -18.68 -25.89
CA ASN A 645 -7.94 -19.02 -27.06
C ASN A 645 -7.15 -17.86 -27.68
N GLY A 646 -6.95 -16.77 -26.93
CA GLY A 646 -6.17 -15.62 -27.36
C GLY A 646 -6.43 -14.42 -26.44
N GLU A 647 -5.82 -13.28 -26.77
CA GLU A 647 -6.11 -11.98 -26.16
C GLU A 647 -6.93 -11.14 -27.14
N TRP A 648 -7.43 -9.98 -26.69
CA TRP A 648 -8.21 -9.05 -27.51
C TRP A 648 -7.55 -8.68 -28.86
N ASN A 649 -6.21 -8.68 -28.93
CA ASN A 649 -5.42 -8.39 -30.13
C ASN A 649 -4.74 -9.62 -30.74
N LYS A 650 -5.01 -10.82 -30.24
CA LYS A 650 -4.39 -12.08 -30.66
C LYS A 650 -5.43 -13.15 -31.01
N GLY A 651 -6.60 -12.72 -31.49
CA GLY A 651 -7.68 -13.61 -31.92
C GLY A 651 -8.43 -14.31 -30.79
N GLY A 652 -8.41 -13.76 -29.57
CA GLY A 652 -9.23 -14.27 -28.47
C GLY A 652 -10.72 -13.99 -28.68
N GLU A 653 -11.57 -14.89 -28.19
CA GLU A 653 -13.03 -14.85 -28.38
C GLU A 653 -13.77 -15.25 -27.09
N CYS A 654 -15.09 -15.01 -27.04
CA CYS A 654 -15.97 -15.33 -25.91
C CYS A 654 -17.19 -16.09 -26.41
N LYS A 655 -16.99 -17.35 -26.82
CA LYS A 655 -18.01 -18.17 -27.49
C LYS A 655 -18.94 -18.94 -26.55
N ARG A 656 -18.74 -18.84 -25.23
CA ARG A 656 -19.60 -19.56 -24.28
C ARG A 656 -21.04 -19.06 -24.36
N THR A 657 -21.98 -19.98 -24.19
CA THR A 657 -23.44 -19.69 -24.21
C THR A 657 -24.10 -19.93 -22.84
N GLU A 658 -23.32 -20.39 -21.86
CA GLU A 658 -23.76 -20.66 -20.50
C GLU A 658 -22.79 -20.08 -19.46
N PRO A 659 -23.29 -19.70 -18.26
CA PRO A 659 -22.44 -19.32 -17.13
C PRO A 659 -21.48 -20.42 -16.72
N VAL A 660 -20.41 -20.03 -16.04
CA VAL A 660 -19.38 -20.95 -15.55
C VAL A 660 -19.41 -21.08 -14.04
N LEU A 661 -18.95 -22.22 -13.53
CA LEU A 661 -18.76 -22.36 -12.09
C LEU A 661 -17.67 -21.40 -11.62
N ARG A 662 -17.84 -20.87 -10.40
CA ARG A 662 -16.86 -19.95 -9.77
C ARG A 662 -15.44 -20.52 -9.71
N SER A 663 -15.29 -21.84 -9.68
CA SER A 663 -13.98 -22.51 -9.67
C SER A 663 -13.30 -22.54 -11.04
N GLU A 664 -14.05 -22.38 -12.13
CA GLU A 664 -13.58 -22.57 -13.51
C GLU A 664 -12.94 -21.32 -14.09
N MET A 665 -13.37 -20.12 -13.67
CA MET A 665 -12.75 -18.86 -14.07
C MET A 665 -12.28 -18.05 -12.87
N LYS A 666 -11.04 -17.56 -12.97
CA LYS A 666 -10.42 -16.67 -12.01
C LYS A 666 -10.07 -15.37 -12.73
N LEU A 667 -10.26 -14.24 -12.06
CA LEU A 667 -9.72 -12.96 -12.50
C LEU A 667 -8.23 -13.14 -12.84
N SER A 668 -7.81 -12.57 -13.96
CA SER A 668 -6.39 -12.38 -14.22
C SER A 668 -5.75 -11.59 -13.07
N TRP A 669 -4.43 -11.71 -12.92
CA TRP A 669 -3.72 -10.97 -11.87
C TRP A 669 -3.95 -9.45 -12.00
N PHE A 670 -4.03 -8.94 -13.24
CA PHE A 670 -4.28 -7.53 -13.55
C PHE A 670 -5.67 -7.08 -13.13
N GLU A 671 -6.69 -7.86 -13.47
CA GLU A 671 -8.06 -7.59 -13.06
C GLU A 671 -8.22 -7.64 -11.54
N LYS A 672 -7.55 -8.59 -10.88
CA LYS A 672 -7.54 -8.67 -9.42
C LYS A 672 -6.88 -7.44 -8.78
N GLU A 673 -5.83 -6.91 -9.39
CA GLU A 673 -5.16 -5.68 -8.93
C GLU A 673 -6.08 -4.46 -9.06
N LEU A 674 -6.72 -4.28 -10.23
CA LEU A 674 -7.67 -3.19 -10.45
C LEU A 674 -8.83 -3.23 -9.44
N TYR A 675 -9.37 -4.43 -9.21
CA TYR A 675 -10.41 -4.67 -8.21
C TYR A 675 -9.94 -4.27 -6.81
N LEU A 676 -8.76 -4.72 -6.37
CA LEU A 676 -8.24 -4.39 -5.03
C LEU A 676 -7.92 -2.90 -4.87
N GLY A 677 -7.36 -2.27 -5.90
CA GLY A 677 -7.05 -0.85 -5.92
C GLY A 677 -8.31 0.03 -5.79
N GLN A 678 -9.38 -0.32 -6.51
CA GLN A 678 -10.69 0.31 -6.40
C GLN A 678 -11.23 0.30 -4.96
N ILE A 679 -11.20 -0.88 -4.32
CA ILE A 679 -11.70 -1.07 -2.96
C ILE A 679 -10.87 -0.30 -1.94
N GLU A 680 -9.55 -0.34 -2.05
CA GLU A 680 -8.66 0.31 -1.09
C GLU A 680 -8.75 1.84 -1.16
N GLU A 681 -8.72 2.43 -2.36
CA GLU A 681 -8.82 3.89 -2.51
C GLU A 681 -10.18 4.42 -2.03
N LEU A 682 -11.27 3.66 -2.22
CA LEU A 682 -12.58 4.06 -1.68
C LEU A 682 -12.59 4.03 -0.15
N ARG A 683 -12.01 2.99 0.47
CA ARG A 683 -11.93 2.90 1.94
C ARG A 683 -11.17 4.06 2.56
N VAL A 684 -10.12 4.54 1.89
CA VAL A 684 -9.35 5.71 2.35
C VAL A 684 -10.24 6.95 2.44
N VAL A 685 -11.08 7.20 1.42
CA VAL A 685 -11.92 8.41 1.35
C VAL A 685 -13.24 8.30 2.10
N GLU A 686 -13.71 7.09 2.43
CA GLU A 686 -15.01 6.86 3.07
C GLU A 686 -15.17 7.65 4.38
N SER A 687 -14.15 7.62 5.24
CA SER A 687 -14.17 8.31 6.53
C SER A 687 -14.14 9.84 6.39
N GLU A 688 -13.44 10.36 5.38
CA GLU A 688 -13.37 11.79 5.08
C GLU A 688 -14.67 12.28 4.44
N GLY A 689 -15.21 11.52 3.50
CA GLY A 689 -16.52 11.78 2.89
C GLY A 689 -17.59 11.93 3.94
N LYS A 690 -17.65 11.01 4.92
CA LYS A 690 -18.61 11.08 6.01
C LYS A 690 -18.53 12.39 6.80
N LYS A 691 -17.32 12.91 7.03
CA LYS A 691 -17.11 14.21 7.70
C LYS A 691 -17.58 15.39 6.85
N LYS A 692 -17.47 15.29 5.53
CA LYS A 692 -17.87 16.32 4.57
C LYS A 692 -19.31 16.20 4.08
N GLY A 693 -20.06 15.20 4.54
CA GLY A 693 -21.43 14.94 4.10
C GLY A 693 -21.54 14.26 2.73
N VAL A 694 -20.48 13.58 2.28
CA VAL A 694 -20.47 12.76 1.04
C VAL A 694 -20.43 11.29 1.43
N ARG A 695 -21.36 10.48 0.94
CA ARG A 695 -21.43 9.05 1.27
C ARG A 695 -20.77 8.23 0.16
N PHE A 696 -19.68 7.52 0.45
CA PHE A 696 -19.06 6.58 -0.48
C PHE A 696 -19.54 5.15 -0.21
N ARG A 697 -19.90 4.40 -1.26
CA ARG A 697 -20.29 2.99 -1.17
C ARG A 697 -19.73 2.19 -2.34
N VAL A 698 -19.60 0.88 -2.13
CA VAL A 698 -19.18 -0.07 -3.15
C VAL A 698 -20.40 -0.86 -3.63
N MET A 699 -20.57 -0.92 -4.94
CA MET A 699 -21.44 -1.87 -5.63
C MET A 699 -20.54 -2.97 -6.23
N ASP A 700 -20.39 -4.07 -5.50
CA ASP A 700 -19.45 -5.13 -5.92
C ASP A 700 -20.12 -6.07 -6.94
N VAL A 701 -19.81 -5.89 -8.22
CA VAL A 701 -20.36 -6.69 -9.32
C VAL A 701 -19.40 -7.77 -9.79
N THR A 702 -18.11 -7.64 -9.47
CA THR A 702 -17.04 -8.46 -10.06
C THR A 702 -17.27 -9.95 -9.84
N GLU A 703 -17.60 -10.36 -8.61
CA GLU A 703 -17.83 -11.76 -8.28
C GLU A 703 -18.97 -12.39 -9.11
N ALA A 704 -20.08 -11.66 -9.27
CA ALA A 704 -21.19 -12.14 -10.07
C ALA A 704 -20.82 -12.22 -11.56
N MET A 705 -20.05 -11.26 -12.08
CA MET A 705 -19.77 -11.16 -13.51
C MET A 705 -18.67 -12.10 -14.00
N VAL A 706 -17.71 -12.50 -13.15
CA VAL A 706 -16.69 -13.51 -13.53
C VAL A 706 -17.31 -14.85 -13.94
N ALA A 707 -18.52 -15.14 -13.46
CA ALA A 707 -19.25 -16.35 -13.80
C ALA A 707 -20.04 -16.24 -15.11
N ARG A 708 -19.97 -15.10 -15.83
CA ARG A 708 -20.87 -14.79 -16.97
C ARG A 708 -20.16 -14.57 -18.31
N PRO A 709 -19.22 -15.44 -18.75
CA PRO A 709 -18.65 -15.32 -20.09
C PRO A 709 -19.70 -15.38 -21.21
N ASP A 710 -20.87 -15.98 -20.95
CA ASP A 710 -22.00 -16.06 -21.86
C ASP A 710 -22.69 -14.72 -22.15
N GLY A 711 -22.45 -13.69 -21.34
CA GLY A 711 -23.11 -12.39 -21.48
C GLY A 711 -22.54 -11.44 -22.54
N HIS A 712 -21.39 -11.78 -23.12
CA HIS A 712 -20.67 -10.88 -24.03
C HIS A 712 -21.23 -10.86 -25.46
N PRO A 713 -21.12 -9.75 -26.20
CA PRO A 713 -21.51 -9.70 -27.61
C PRO A 713 -20.70 -10.61 -28.51
N ASN A 714 -19.42 -10.86 -28.20
CA ASN A 714 -18.51 -11.57 -29.09
C ASN A 714 -18.49 -10.87 -30.47
N HIS A 715 -18.89 -11.55 -31.55
CA HIS A 715 -19.01 -10.93 -32.87
C HIS A 715 -20.41 -10.35 -33.17
N PHE A 716 -21.36 -10.47 -32.25
CA PHE A 716 -22.76 -10.04 -32.43
C PHE A 716 -23.00 -8.56 -32.10
N GLY A 717 -22.03 -7.68 -32.40
CA GLY A 717 -22.19 -6.22 -32.33
C GLY A 717 -22.23 -5.54 -33.70
N HIS A 718 -22.15 -6.34 -34.76
CA HIS A 718 -21.93 -5.93 -36.15
C HIS A 718 -22.64 -6.90 -37.10
N TRP A 719 -22.98 -6.46 -38.31
CA TRP A 719 -23.59 -7.35 -39.28
C TRP A 719 -22.57 -8.37 -39.80
N PRO A 720 -22.98 -9.62 -40.12
CA PRO A 720 -22.06 -10.65 -40.62
C PRO A 720 -21.24 -10.23 -41.85
N HIS A 721 -21.74 -9.29 -42.66
CA HIS A 721 -21.07 -8.80 -43.87
C HIS A 721 -20.02 -7.70 -43.60
N GLU A 722 -19.93 -7.16 -42.38
CA GLU A 722 -18.98 -6.10 -42.01
C GLU A 722 -17.57 -6.63 -41.74
N ASN A 723 -17.35 -7.96 -41.77
CA ASN A 723 -16.04 -8.61 -41.62
C ASN A 723 -15.21 -8.14 -40.41
N VAL A 724 -15.86 -7.80 -39.30
CA VAL A 724 -15.19 -7.40 -38.06
C VAL A 724 -14.52 -8.64 -37.42
N THR A 725 -13.19 -8.61 -37.35
CA THR A 725 -12.38 -9.74 -36.88
C THR A 725 -12.14 -9.78 -35.38
N ILE A 726 -12.37 -8.66 -34.68
CA ILE A 726 -12.13 -8.54 -33.23
C ILE A 726 -13.42 -8.86 -32.48
N ALA A 727 -13.38 -9.85 -31.59
CA ALA A 727 -14.48 -10.18 -30.70
C ALA A 727 -14.59 -9.17 -29.53
N ASP A 728 -15.80 -8.72 -29.24
CA ASP A 728 -16.09 -7.93 -28.04
C ASP A 728 -16.38 -8.84 -26.85
N CYS A 729 -15.36 -9.05 -26.03
CA CYS A 729 -15.44 -9.81 -24.77
C CYS A 729 -15.26 -8.92 -23.54
N VAL A 730 -15.55 -7.63 -23.69
CA VAL A 730 -15.43 -6.60 -22.64
C VAL A 730 -16.80 -6.01 -22.29
N HIS A 731 -17.61 -5.67 -23.29
CA HIS A 731 -18.95 -5.15 -23.09
C HIS A 731 -19.98 -6.27 -22.94
N TRP A 732 -21.22 -5.92 -22.61
CA TRP A 732 -22.30 -6.86 -22.34
C TRP A 732 -23.47 -6.65 -23.30
N CYS A 733 -24.07 -7.76 -23.74
CA CYS A 733 -25.33 -7.73 -24.49
C CYS A 733 -26.44 -7.02 -23.68
N LEU A 734 -27.31 -6.31 -24.39
CA LEU A 734 -28.54 -5.73 -23.86
C LEU A 734 -29.75 -6.29 -24.63
N PRO A 735 -30.77 -6.86 -23.95
CA PRO A 735 -30.78 -7.25 -22.52
C PRO A 735 -29.69 -8.27 -22.19
N GLY A 736 -29.31 -8.39 -20.92
CA GLY A 736 -28.22 -9.29 -20.52
C GLY A 736 -27.84 -9.22 -19.04
N PRO A 737 -26.72 -9.86 -18.65
CA PRO A 737 -26.31 -9.97 -17.23
C PRO A 737 -26.07 -8.63 -16.55
N ILE A 738 -25.76 -7.60 -17.33
CA ILE A 738 -25.56 -6.22 -16.88
C ILE A 738 -26.84 -5.60 -16.28
N ASP A 739 -28.03 -6.10 -16.63
CA ASP A 739 -29.30 -5.66 -16.02
C ASP A 739 -29.30 -5.90 -14.50
N THR A 740 -28.63 -6.95 -14.02
CA THR A 740 -28.47 -7.23 -12.58
C THR A 740 -27.66 -6.16 -11.85
N TRP A 741 -26.81 -5.39 -12.53
CA TRP A 741 -26.13 -4.24 -11.89
C TRP A 741 -27.14 -3.15 -11.51
N ASN A 742 -28.21 -3.00 -12.28
CA ASN A 742 -29.28 -2.06 -11.99
C ASN A 742 -30.25 -2.59 -10.93
N GLU A 743 -30.44 -3.91 -10.84
CA GLU A 743 -31.10 -4.54 -9.68
C GLU A 743 -30.30 -4.28 -8.39
N PHE A 744 -28.97 -4.44 -8.40
CA PHE A 744 -28.11 -4.08 -7.27
C PHE A 744 -28.21 -2.60 -6.90
N LEU A 745 -28.12 -1.71 -7.88
CA LEU A 745 -28.26 -0.27 -7.68
C LEU A 745 -29.62 0.05 -7.03
N PHE A 746 -30.71 -0.53 -7.53
CA PHE A 746 -32.04 -0.35 -6.98
C PHE A 746 -32.13 -0.76 -5.51
N GLN A 747 -31.58 -1.92 -5.14
CA GLN A 747 -31.54 -2.35 -3.74
C GLN A 747 -30.63 -1.47 -2.88
N MET A 748 -29.50 -1.01 -3.42
CA MET A 748 -28.62 -0.09 -2.70
C MET A 748 -29.32 1.22 -2.38
N LEU A 749 -30.16 1.76 -3.27
CA LEU A 749 -30.89 3.00 -3.05
C LEU A 749 -32.07 2.86 -2.07
N LYS A 750 -32.56 1.64 -1.84
CA LYS A 750 -33.59 1.33 -0.83
C LYS A 750 -33.04 1.25 0.60
N ALA A 751 -31.76 0.92 0.76
CA ALA A 751 -31.06 0.67 2.03
C ALA A 751 -30.29 1.88 2.54
#